data_AF-A0A6A6KM95-F1
#
_entry.id   AF-A0A6A6KM95-F1
#
_cell.length_a   1.000
_cell.length_b   1.000
_cell.length_c   1.000
_cell.angle_alpha   90.00
_cell.angle_beta   90.00
_cell.angle_gamma   90.00
#
_symmetry.space_group_name_H-M   'P 1'
#
loop_
_entity.id
_entity.type
_entity.pdbx_description
1 polymer ?
#
loop_
_entity_poly.entity_id
_entity_poly.type
_entity_poly.pdbx_seq_one_letter_code
_entity_poly.pdbx_strand_id
1 'polypeptide(L)'
;MATKDEKRRSREREYEEVLVVIKEMVNTLNTSLEGIETQPFNSEDYMLFYTAVYNITSPHPIREYSQELYDKYREICEEHINSKVLPSLRGKRDQDLLQELVRKWANYKTMTRWLSRFFHYLERYFIPNRKLPSLQENSFIAFYNLVYGEINGQVRNTVISMINQERDGELIDQELVKSIVTTYVEMGIESMKYYEQDFEESLLKQTAVFYSENASKWMQNESYEDYMFMVEKCLKREKEIVSSYLQATTQKKILQVWTIYNMCTQKPPHDYSQQLYDKYRESFEEYITSTVLPSLREKHDEFMLRELVKRWANHKVMVRWLSRFFHYLDRYFIARRSLPPLNEVGLTCFRDLVYQELNGKVRDAVISLIDQEREGEQIDRALLKNVLDIFVEIGMGQMDYYENDFEAAMLKDTAAYYSRKASNWILEDSCPDYMLKAEECLKREKDRVSHYLHSSSEPKLLEKVQHELLAVYANQLLEKEHSGCHALLRDDKVEDLSRMFRLFSKIPRGLDPVSSIFKQHVTAEGTALVKQAEDAACNKKADKKDIVGLQEQVFVRKVIELHDKYLAYVNDCFQNHTLFHKALKEAFEVFCNKGVGGSSSAELLATFCDNILKKGGSEKLSDEAIEETLEKVVKLLAYISDKDLFAEFYRKKLARRLLFDKSANDDHERSILTKLKQQCGGQFTSKMEGMVTDLTLARENQTSFEEYLSNNSNVNPGIDLTVTVLTTGFWPSYKSFDLNLPAEMVKCVEVFREFYQTKTKHRKLTFIYSLGTCNLIGKFEPKTMELIVTTYQASALLLFNSSDRLSYSEIMIQLNLTDDDVVRLLHSLSCAKYKILSKEPNTKSISPTDYFEFNSKFTDKMRRIKIPLPPVDEKKKVIEDVDKDRRYAIDASIVRIMKSRKVLGHQQLVMECVEQLGRMFKPDFKAIKKRIEDLITRDYLERDKDNPNLFRYLA
;
A
#
# COMPACT_ATOMS: atom_id res chain seq x y z
N MET A 1 41.76 39.81 29.47
CA MET A 1 40.54 39.03 29.13
C MET A 1 40.24 38.09 30.28
N ALA A 2 39.39 38.50 31.23
CA ALA A 2 38.90 37.57 32.25
C ALA A 2 38.03 36.50 31.57
N THR A 3 38.26 35.23 31.88
CA THR A 3 37.51 34.10 31.32
C THR A 3 36.03 34.25 31.67
N LYS A 4 35.12 33.77 30.81
CA LYS A 4 33.66 33.85 31.02
C LYS A 4 33.24 33.37 32.42
N ASP A 5 33.99 32.43 33.00
CA ASP A 5 33.74 31.89 34.34
C ASP A 5 34.03 32.87 35.49
N GLU A 6 35.05 33.74 35.40
CA GLU A 6 35.31 34.73 36.44
C GLU A 6 34.23 35.83 36.49
N LYS A 7 33.76 36.26 35.31
CA LYS A 7 32.64 37.21 35.21
C LYS A 7 31.30 36.61 35.63
N ARG A 8 31.15 35.28 35.57
CA ARG A 8 29.98 34.57 36.07
C ARG A 8 30.02 34.44 37.59
N ARG A 9 31.15 34.03 38.17
CA ARG A 9 31.35 33.94 39.63
C ARG A 9 31.27 35.30 40.35
N SER A 10 31.64 36.40 39.70
CA SER A 10 31.45 37.75 40.25
C SER A 10 29.96 38.12 40.31
N ARG A 11 29.20 37.78 39.26
CA ARG A 11 27.76 38.06 39.17
C ARG A 11 26.92 37.16 40.07
N GLU A 12 27.32 35.91 40.25
CA GLU A 12 26.73 34.99 41.24
C GLU A 12 26.91 35.54 42.67
N ARG A 13 28.06 36.15 43.00
CA ARG A 13 28.27 36.81 44.30
C ARG A 13 27.41 38.07 44.49
N GLU A 14 27.32 38.94 43.48
CA GLU A 14 26.43 40.12 43.53
C GLU A 14 24.96 39.70 43.71
N TYR A 15 24.53 38.62 43.06
CA TYR A 15 23.20 38.05 43.23
C TYR A 15 22.98 37.48 44.64
N GLU A 16 23.95 36.74 45.20
CA GLU A 16 23.90 36.25 46.58
C GLU A 16 23.82 37.39 47.61
N GLU A 17 24.56 38.48 47.40
CA GLU A 17 24.50 39.67 48.26
C GLU A 17 23.11 40.32 48.23
N VAL A 18 22.48 40.43 47.05
CA VAL A 18 21.12 40.97 46.96
C VAL A 18 20.08 40.01 47.56
N LEU A 19 20.27 38.70 47.49
CA LEU A 19 19.40 37.75 48.20
C LEU A 19 19.47 37.93 49.72
N VAL A 20 20.64 38.26 50.28
CA VAL A 20 20.79 38.61 51.71
C VAL A 20 20.02 39.89 52.03
N VAL A 21 20.16 40.92 51.19
CA VAL A 21 19.45 42.21 51.35
C VAL A 21 17.93 42.03 51.24
N ILE A 22 17.46 41.22 50.30
CA ILE A 22 16.03 40.87 50.17
C ILE A 22 15.54 40.12 51.42
N LYS A 23 16.35 39.21 51.97
CA LYS A 23 15.99 38.48 53.20
C LYS A 23 15.90 39.41 54.40
N GLU A 24 16.80 40.38 54.51
CA GLU A 24 16.77 41.42 55.55
C GLU A 24 15.52 42.29 55.41
N MET A 25 15.23 42.77 54.19
CA MET A 25 14.02 43.53 53.86
C MET A 25 12.73 42.75 54.24
N VAL A 26 12.66 41.46 53.90
CA VAL A 26 11.51 40.60 54.23
C VAL A 26 11.39 40.40 55.73
N ASN A 27 12.50 40.22 56.44
CA ASN A 27 12.49 40.11 57.91
C ASN A 27 12.00 41.40 58.57
N THR A 28 12.47 42.57 58.12
CA THR A 28 11.99 43.87 58.62
C THR A 28 10.50 44.05 58.36
N LEU A 29 10.02 43.72 57.14
CA LEU A 29 8.58 43.73 56.84
C LEU A 29 7.79 42.79 57.75
N ASN A 30 8.28 41.57 57.98
CA ASN A 30 7.61 40.60 58.84
C ASN A 30 7.54 41.07 60.30
N THR A 31 8.60 41.70 60.82
CA THR A 31 8.64 42.24 62.18
C THR A 31 7.71 43.45 62.32
N SER A 32 7.70 44.38 61.37
CA SER A 32 6.81 45.55 61.40
C SER A 32 5.33 45.17 61.24
N LEU A 33 5.00 44.13 60.46
CA LEU A 33 3.62 43.64 60.30
C LEU A 33 3.08 42.92 61.56
N GLU A 34 3.96 42.51 62.48
CA GLU A 34 3.60 41.96 63.80
C GLU A 34 3.64 43.03 64.92
N GLY A 35 4.16 44.24 64.66
CA GLY A 35 4.26 45.39 65.58
C GLY A 35 3.33 46.57 65.24
N ILE A 36 3.36 47.65 66.05
CA ILE A 36 2.47 48.83 65.93
C ILE A 36 3.05 49.93 64.99
N GLU A 37 4.23 49.71 64.39
CA GLU A 37 4.87 50.73 63.55
C GLU A 37 4.13 50.95 62.22
N THR A 38 3.78 52.21 61.93
CA THR A 38 2.94 52.61 60.78
C THR A 38 3.72 52.81 59.47
N GLN A 39 5.05 52.85 59.53
CA GLN A 39 5.93 52.84 58.36
C GLN A 39 7.06 51.82 58.56
N PRO A 40 7.09 50.72 57.79
CA PRO A 40 8.07 49.65 57.98
C PRO A 40 9.50 50.02 57.55
N PHE A 41 9.69 51.12 56.81
CA PHE A 41 11.00 51.57 56.34
C PHE A 41 11.11 53.10 56.39
N ASN A 42 12.27 53.60 56.82
CA ASN A 42 12.63 55.01 56.61
C ASN A 42 13.08 55.23 55.14
N SER A 43 13.29 56.50 54.75
CA SER A 43 13.65 56.82 53.36
C SER A 43 15.02 56.29 52.93
N GLU A 44 15.98 56.15 53.85
CA GLU A 44 17.32 55.61 53.55
C GLU A 44 17.25 54.10 53.30
N ASP A 45 16.59 53.35 54.18
CA ASP A 45 16.39 51.90 54.06
C ASP A 45 15.60 51.56 52.79
N TYR A 46 14.55 52.33 52.51
CA TYR A 46 13.76 52.15 51.28
C TYR A 46 14.62 52.32 50.03
N MET A 47 15.46 53.37 49.98
CA MET A 47 16.34 53.62 48.84
C MET A 47 17.44 52.56 48.72
N LEU A 48 17.97 52.06 49.84
CA LEU A 48 18.95 50.98 49.86
C LEU A 48 18.36 49.69 49.27
N PHE A 49 17.22 49.25 49.77
CA PHE A 49 16.54 48.03 49.31
C PHE A 49 16.07 48.14 47.86
N TYR A 50 15.49 49.28 47.47
CA TYR A 50 15.08 49.52 46.10
C TYR A 50 16.26 49.51 45.14
N THR A 51 17.36 50.20 45.49
CA THR A 51 18.55 50.30 44.62
C THR A 51 19.25 48.95 44.47
N ALA A 52 19.30 48.12 45.52
CA ALA A 52 19.85 46.77 45.46
C ALA A 52 19.08 45.88 44.46
N VAL A 53 17.75 45.88 44.51
CA VAL A 53 16.90 45.12 43.58
C VAL A 53 16.95 45.72 42.17
N TYR A 54 17.01 47.05 42.05
CA TYR A 54 17.09 47.75 40.78
C TYR A 54 18.40 47.47 40.02
N ASN A 55 19.54 47.46 40.72
CA ASN A 55 20.85 47.28 40.10
C ASN A 55 21.03 45.92 39.42
N ILE A 56 20.38 44.87 39.93
CA ILE A 56 20.40 43.52 39.30
C ILE A 56 19.37 43.40 38.17
N THR A 57 18.37 44.30 38.10
CA THR A 57 17.29 44.23 37.11
C THR A 57 17.46 45.20 35.93
N SER A 58 18.30 46.24 36.05
CA SER A 58 18.54 47.29 35.04
C SER A 58 19.47 46.85 33.87
N PRO A 59 19.41 47.46 32.66
CA PRO A 59 19.85 46.79 31.43
C PRO A 59 21.33 47.04 31.05
N HIS A 60 22.22 46.07 31.34
CA HIS A 60 23.32 45.50 30.51
C HIS A 60 24.44 44.88 31.38
N PRO A 61 24.93 43.63 31.17
CA PRO A 61 24.38 42.48 30.47
C PRO A 61 23.94 41.40 31.49
N ILE A 62 23.02 41.75 32.39
CA ILE A 62 22.45 40.83 33.40
C ILE A 62 20.93 40.75 33.14
N ARG A 63 20.55 40.03 32.09
CA ARG A 63 19.14 39.63 31.84
C ARG A 63 18.81 38.27 32.46
N GLU A 64 19.80 37.59 33.04
CA GLU A 64 19.67 36.18 33.44
C GLU A 64 18.86 36.02 34.75
N TYR A 65 18.90 36.98 35.67
CA TYR A 65 18.26 36.84 36.99
C TYR A 65 16.85 37.47 37.11
N SER A 66 16.31 38.15 36.09
CA SER A 66 14.95 38.75 36.20
C SER A 66 13.85 37.70 36.37
N GLN A 67 14.03 36.53 35.74
CA GLN A 67 13.15 35.38 35.94
C GLN A 67 13.33 34.79 37.35
N GLU A 68 14.58 34.60 37.78
CA GLU A 68 14.90 34.07 39.11
C GLU A 68 14.39 34.99 40.23
N LEU A 69 14.44 36.32 40.06
CA LEU A 69 13.88 37.30 41.00
C LEU A 69 12.35 37.30 41.01
N TYR A 70 11.71 37.07 39.87
CA TYR A 70 10.25 36.89 39.80
C TYR A 70 9.83 35.60 40.54
N ASP A 71 10.57 34.50 40.32
CA ASP A 71 10.36 33.25 41.05
C ASP A 71 10.68 33.41 42.55
N LYS A 72 11.71 34.18 42.90
CA LYS A 72 12.07 34.51 44.30
C LYS A 72 11.00 35.34 44.99
N TYR A 73 10.39 36.30 44.30
CA TYR A 73 9.25 37.04 44.83
C TYR A 73 8.08 36.11 45.19
N ARG A 74 7.78 35.14 44.30
CA ARG A 74 6.77 34.11 44.59
C ARG A 74 7.18 33.28 45.82
N GLU A 75 8.42 32.81 45.88
CA GLU A 75 8.94 32.05 47.03
C GLU A 75 8.83 32.83 48.35
N ILE A 76 9.10 34.14 48.36
CA ILE A 76 8.97 34.99 49.55
C ILE A 76 7.52 35.04 50.02
N CYS A 77 6.58 35.23 49.09
CA CYS A 77 5.15 35.21 49.39
C CYS A 77 4.71 33.85 49.95
N GLU A 78 5.13 32.75 49.33
CA GLU A 78 4.83 31.39 49.77
C GLU A 78 5.47 31.06 51.12
N GLU A 79 6.71 31.47 51.37
CA GLU A 79 7.42 31.29 52.64
C GLU A 79 6.73 32.05 53.77
N HIS A 80 6.31 33.30 53.54
CA HIS A 80 5.52 34.06 54.51
C HIS A 80 4.19 33.36 54.82
N ILE A 81 3.48 32.88 53.79
CA ILE A 81 2.23 32.15 53.98
C ILE A 81 2.46 30.90 54.83
N ASN A 82 3.46 30.09 54.49
CA ASN A 82 3.75 28.83 55.17
C ASN A 82 4.31 29.00 56.59
N SER A 83 5.05 30.07 56.86
CA SER A 83 5.70 30.30 58.16
C SER A 83 4.86 31.14 59.13
N LYS A 84 4.04 32.07 58.63
CA LYS A 84 3.34 33.07 59.46
C LYS A 84 1.83 33.08 59.32
N VAL A 85 1.28 32.71 58.16
CA VAL A 85 -0.16 32.73 57.92
C VAL A 85 -0.78 31.38 58.26
N LEU A 86 -0.40 30.30 57.58
CA LEU A 86 -0.96 28.96 57.81
C LEU A 86 -0.81 28.47 59.25
N PRO A 87 0.34 28.60 59.93
CA PRO A 87 0.48 28.15 61.33
C PRO A 87 -0.43 28.92 62.29
N SER A 88 -0.76 30.18 61.98
CA SER A 88 -1.67 30.99 62.81
C SER A 88 -3.15 30.65 62.62
N LEU A 89 -3.49 30.08 61.46
CA LEU A 89 -4.84 29.64 61.11
C LEU A 89 -5.07 28.19 61.53
N ARG A 90 -4.04 27.34 61.45
CA ARG A 90 -4.09 25.93 61.87
C ARG A 90 -4.42 25.82 63.36
N GLY A 91 -5.49 25.08 63.65
CA GLY A 91 -5.97 24.85 65.02
C GLY A 91 -7.04 25.85 65.50
N LYS A 92 -7.27 26.96 64.79
CA LYS A 92 -8.44 27.82 65.00
C LYS A 92 -9.65 27.27 64.26
N ARG A 93 -10.85 27.46 64.81
CA ARG A 93 -12.12 27.06 64.19
C ARG A 93 -13.12 28.19 64.28
N ASP A 94 -14.17 28.10 63.46
CA ASP A 94 -15.33 28.98 63.53
C ASP A 94 -14.96 30.47 63.44
N GLN A 95 -15.57 31.34 64.26
CA GLN A 95 -15.35 32.80 64.18
C GLN A 95 -13.89 33.20 64.45
N ASP A 96 -13.18 32.50 65.32
CA ASP A 96 -11.77 32.77 65.63
C ASP A 96 -10.86 32.54 64.40
N LEU A 97 -11.21 31.56 63.56
CA LEU A 97 -10.54 31.31 62.28
C LEU A 97 -10.80 32.46 61.31
N LEU A 98 -12.04 32.94 61.21
CA LEU A 98 -12.41 34.03 60.30
C LEU A 98 -11.74 35.35 60.69
N GLN A 99 -11.72 35.71 61.98
CA GLN A 99 -11.08 36.94 62.46
C GLN A 99 -9.56 36.92 62.20
N GLU A 100 -8.91 35.79 62.48
CA GLU A 100 -7.49 35.64 62.19
C GLU A 100 -7.20 35.69 60.69
N LEU A 101 -8.07 35.10 59.86
CA LEU A 101 -7.93 35.13 58.40
C LEU A 101 -8.04 36.56 57.85
N VAL A 102 -9.02 37.35 58.30
CA VAL A 102 -9.15 38.76 57.91
C VAL A 102 -7.91 39.55 58.32
N ARG A 103 -7.42 39.34 59.55
CA ARG A 103 -6.22 40.01 60.06
C ARG A 103 -4.98 39.65 59.23
N LYS A 104 -4.75 38.36 58.97
CA LYS A 104 -3.60 37.89 58.20
C LYS A 104 -3.70 38.29 56.73
N TRP A 105 -4.89 38.32 56.14
CA TRP A 105 -5.11 38.85 54.80
C TRP A 105 -4.78 40.34 54.71
N ALA A 106 -5.20 41.15 55.70
CA ALA A 106 -4.87 42.58 55.74
C ALA A 106 -3.35 42.82 55.86
N ASN A 107 -2.66 42.05 56.71
CA ASN A 107 -1.21 42.11 56.85
C ASN A 107 -0.51 41.68 55.55
N TYR A 108 -0.99 40.60 54.92
CA TYR A 108 -0.46 40.10 53.67
C TYR A 108 -0.63 41.10 52.52
N LYS A 109 -1.80 41.75 52.39
CA LYS A 109 -2.03 42.85 51.43
C LYS A 109 -1.06 44.02 51.66
N THR A 110 -0.73 44.32 52.91
CA THR A 110 0.23 45.37 53.24
C THR A 110 1.64 44.95 52.83
N MET A 111 2.03 43.70 53.11
CA MET A 111 3.30 43.12 52.70
C MET A 111 3.48 43.17 51.18
N THR A 112 2.51 42.68 50.41
CA THR A 112 2.62 42.58 48.95
C THR A 112 2.66 43.95 48.28
N ARG A 113 1.97 44.96 48.82
CA ARG A 113 2.09 46.36 48.36
C ARG A 113 3.49 46.94 48.59
N TRP A 114 4.15 46.58 49.68
CA TRP A 114 5.52 47.04 49.93
C TRP A 114 6.52 46.28 49.05
N LEU A 115 6.39 44.96 48.93
CA LEU A 115 7.23 44.15 48.06
C LEU A 115 7.10 44.59 46.59
N SER A 116 5.89 44.86 46.09
CA SER A 116 5.71 45.32 44.71
C SER A 116 6.39 46.67 44.39
N ARG A 117 6.61 47.53 45.41
CA ARG A 117 7.39 48.77 45.25
C ARG A 117 8.88 48.50 45.08
N PHE A 118 9.45 47.53 45.79
CA PHE A 118 10.86 47.16 45.66
C PHE A 118 11.13 46.44 44.34
N PHE A 119 10.19 45.62 43.88
CA PHE A 119 10.26 44.90 42.60
C PHE A 119 9.63 45.66 41.42
N HIS A 120 9.41 46.98 41.56
CA HIS A 120 8.67 47.80 40.57
C HIS A 120 9.24 47.70 39.14
N TYR A 121 10.54 47.52 38.99
CA TYR A 121 11.15 47.35 37.68
C TYR A 121 10.65 46.08 36.96
N LEU A 122 10.49 44.96 37.67
CA LEU A 122 9.92 43.74 37.10
C LEU A 122 8.49 43.97 36.64
N GLU A 123 7.69 44.64 37.48
CA GLU A 123 6.29 44.99 37.21
C GLU A 123 6.14 45.83 35.94
N ARG A 124 7.03 46.83 35.75
CA ARG A 124 6.92 47.78 34.64
C ARG A 124 7.54 47.30 33.33
N TYR A 125 8.61 46.50 33.39
CA TYR A 125 9.42 46.18 32.21
C TYR A 125 9.59 44.70 31.91
N PHE A 126 9.57 43.80 32.91
CA PHE A 126 9.75 42.36 32.68
C PHE A 126 8.43 41.64 32.43
N ILE A 127 7.44 41.87 33.30
CA ILE A 127 6.14 41.19 33.30
C ILE A 127 5.33 41.46 32.01
N PRO A 128 5.19 42.71 31.51
CA PRO A 128 4.45 42.98 30.28
C PRO A 128 5.09 42.33 29.04
N ASN A 129 6.43 42.27 28.99
CA ASN A 129 7.16 41.68 27.87
C ASN A 129 7.03 40.14 27.79
N ARG A 130 6.78 39.47 28.94
CA ARG A 130 6.61 38.01 29.02
C ARG A 130 5.15 37.58 29.14
N LYS A 131 4.20 38.52 29.24
CA LYS A 131 2.77 38.26 29.51
C LYS A 131 2.56 37.40 30.77
N LEU A 132 3.36 37.64 31.81
CA LEU A 132 3.22 36.98 33.10
C LEU A 132 2.13 37.69 33.93
N PRO A 133 1.53 37.02 34.94
CA PRO A 133 0.67 37.68 35.92
C PRO A 133 1.44 38.78 36.66
N SER A 134 0.76 39.88 37.01
CA SER A 134 1.34 40.94 37.85
C SER A 134 1.88 40.37 39.17
N LEU A 135 2.83 41.05 39.80
CA LEU A 135 3.33 40.62 41.12
C LEU A 135 2.20 40.56 42.16
N GLN A 136 1.21 41.44 42.03
CA GLN A 136 0.02 41.42 42.87
C GLN A 136 -0.88 40.21 42.56
N GLU A 137 -1.20 39.95 41.29
CA GLU A 137 -1.95 38.75 40.87
C GLU A 137 -1.27 37.46 41.34
N ASN A 138 0.04 37.33 41.12
CA ASN A 138 0.81 36.17 41.53
C ASN A 138 0.75 35.96 43.06
N SER A 139 0.93 37.04 43.83
CA SER A 139 0.85 36.95 45.29
C SER A 139 -0.53 36.57 45.82
N PHE A 140 -1.60 37.02 45.16
CA PHE A 140 -2.99 36.70 45.55
C PHE A 140 -3.37 35.28 45.14
N ILE A 141 -2.90 34.82 43.97
CA ILE A 141 -3.03 33.42 43.53
C ILE A 141 -2.30 32.50 44.51
N ALA A 142 -1.10 32.85 44.95
CA ALA A 142 -0.36 32.06 45.95
C ALA A 142 -1.11 31.97 47.28
N PHE A 143 -1.69 33.08 47.76
CA PHE A 143 -2.51 33.09 48.97
C PHE A 143 -3.76 32.23 48.81
N TYR A 144 -4.47 32.33 47.69
CA TYR A 144 -5.63 31.49 47.41
C TYR A 144 -5.26 30.01 47.36
N ASN A 145 -4.25 29.63 46.58
CA ASN A 145 -3.85 28.24 46.40
C ASN A 145 -3.37 27.59 47.70
N LEU A 146 -2.60 28.29 48.52
CA LEU A 146 -2.02 27.74 49.75
C LEU A 146 -2.96 27.84 50.95
N VAL A 147 -3.62 28.98 51.15
CA VAL A 147 -4.51 29.20 52.30
C VAL A 147 -5.89 28.62 52.02
N TYR A 148 -6.56 29.07 50.96
CA TYR A 148 -7.88 28.55 50.60
C TYR A 148 -7.82 27.11 50.08
N GLY A 149 -6.68 26.63 49.54
CA GLY A 149 -6.50 25.20 49.28
C GLY A 149 -6.67 24.31 50.53
N GLU A 150 -6.30 24.79 51.72
CA GLU A 150 -6.38 24.03 52.98
C GLU A 150 -7.66 24.34 53.78
N ILE A 151 -8.04 25.62 53.90
CA ILE A 151 -9.09 26.05 54.84
C ILE A 151 -10.39 26.56 54.17
N ASN A 152 -10.48 26.66 52.84
CA ASN A 152 -11.66 27.21 52.14
C ASN A 152 -12.96 26.49 52.52
N GLY A 153 -12.93 25.17 52.62
CA GLY A 153 -14.11 24.39 53.03
C GLY A 153 -14.61 24.81 54.42
N GLN A 154 -13.69 25.02 55.37
CA GLN A 154 -14.03 25.45 56.73
C GLN A 154 -14.53 26.90 56.74
N VAL A 155 -13.80 27.82 56.11
CA VAL A 155 -14.16 29.24 56.00
C VAL A 155 -15.55 29.40 55.39
N ARG A 156 -15.80 28.76 54.24
CA ARG A 156 -17.09 28.79 53.55
C ARG A 156 -18.21 28.20 54.40
N ASN A 157 -17.99 27.04 55.02
CA ASN A 157 -19.02 26.39 55.82
C ASN A 157 -19.35 27.19 57.08
N THR A 158 -18.34 27.77 57.75
CA THR A 158 -18.54 28.65 58.91
C THR A 158 -19.30 29.91 58.52
N VAL A 159 -18.94 30.56 57.40
CA VAL A 159 -19.67 31.74 56.92
C VAL A 159 -21.12 31.38 56.57
N ILE A 160 -21.36 30.29 55.84
CA ILE A 160 -22.72 29.83 55.53
C ILE A 160 -23.49 29.46 56.81
N SER A 161 -22.82 28.87 57.80
CA SER A 161 -23.41 28.57 59.11
C SER A 161 -23.80 29.84 59.86
N MET A 162 -22.96 30.88 59.85
CA MET A 162 -23.30 32.18 60.45
C MET A 162 -24.49 32.83 59.72
N ILE A 163 -24.52 32.77 58.39
CA ILE A 163 -25.67 33.25 57.60
C ILE A 163 -26.95 32.47 57.97
N ASN A 164 -26.86 31.16 58.18
CA ASN A 164 -28.00 30.34 58.61
C ASN A 164 -28.43 30.65 60.06
N GLN A 165 -27.49 30.88 60.98
CA GLN A 165 -27.79 31.31 62.35
C GLN A 165 -28.52 32.66 62.36
N GLU A 166 -28.12 33.60 61.50
CA GLU A 166 -28.83 34.86 61.30
C GLU A 166 -30.23 34.67 60.71
N ARG A 167 -30.39 33.72 59.78
CA ARG A 167 -31.72 33.34 59.24
C ARG A 167 -32.64 32.76 60.32
N ASP A 168 -32.08 32.02 61.27
CA ASP A 168 -32.79 31.48 62.44
C ASP A 168 -33.04 32.56 63.52
N GLY A 169 -32.51 33.77 63.34
CA GLY A 169 -32.77 34.95 64.18
C GLY A 169 -31.71 35.22 65.24
N GLU A 170 -30.56 34.56 65.19
CA GLU A 170 -29.42 34.79 66.08
C GLU A 170 -28.62 36.04 65.66
N LEU A 171 -28.02 36.74 66.63
CA LEU A 171 -27.16 37.90 66.37
C LEU A 171 -25.77 37.43 65.93
N ILE A 172 -25.35 37.82 64.73
CA ILE A 172 -24.02 37.51 64.18
C ILE A 172 -23.19 38.78 63.94
N ASP A 173 -21.87 38.58 63.80
CA ASP A 173 -20.96 39.64 63.33
C ASP A 173 -21.04 39.78 61.79
N GLN A 174 -21.92 40.68 61.33
CA GLN A 174 -22.11 40.98 59.92
C GLN A 174 -20.88 41.62 59.27
N GLU A 175 -20.08 42.39 60.02
CA GLU A 175 -18.87 43.02 59.49
C GLU A 175 -17.77 41.99 59.20
N LEU A 176 -17.67 40.96 60.04
CA LEU A 176 -16.77 39.82 59.82
C LEU A 176 -17.16 39.04 58.57
N VAL A 177 -18.45 38.73 58.39
CA VAL A 177 -18.97 38.05 57.19
C VAL A 177 -18.67 38.88 55.94
N LYS A 178 -18.96 40.18 55.98
CA LYS A 178 -18.67 41.11 54.88
C LYS A 178 -17.17 41.17 54.55
N SER A 179 -16.31 41.16 55.56
CA SER A 179 -14.85 41.20 55.38
C SER A 179 -14.32 39.91 54.72
N ILE A 180 -14.87 38.75 55.08
CA ILE A 180 -14.53 37.47 54.45
C ILE A 180 -15.03 37.40 53.01
N VAL A 181 -16.28 37.81 52.75
CA VAL A 181 -16.83 37.87 51.39
C VAL A 181 -16.01 38.82 50.51
N THR A 182 -15.61 39.98 51.06
CA THR A 182 -14.74 40.93 50.37
C THR A 182 -13.37 40.32 50.04
N THR A 183 -12.85 39.45 50.91
CA THR A 183 -11.57 38.74 50.66
C THR A 183 -11.66 37.84 49.42
N TYR A 184 -12.76 37.11 49.22
CA TYR A 184 -12.98 36.32 48.00
C TYR A 184 -13.02 37.16 46.72
N VAL A 185 -13.60 38.36 46.80
CA VAL A 185 -13.68 39.29 45.66
C VAL A 185 -12.32 39.90 45.36
N GLU A 186 -11.61 40.37 46.38
CA GLU A 186 -10.28 40.98 46.24
C GLU A 186 -9.24 40.01 45.66
N MET A 187 -9.31 38.72 46.00
CA MET A 187 -8.40 37.70 45.43
C MET A 187 -8.58 37.51 43.91
N GLY A 188 -9.76 37.82 43.37
CA GLY A 188 -10.06 37.72 41.94
C GLY A 188 -9.65 38.95 41.12
N ILE A 189 -9.23 40.03 41.79
CA ILE A 189 -8.75 41.30 41.23
C ILE A 189 -9.77 41.94 40.27
N GLU A 190 -9.67 41.67 38.96
CA GLU A 190 -10.59 42.20 37.93
C GLU A 190 -11.74 41.23 37.60
N SER A 191 -11.68 39.99 38.09
CA SER A 191 -12.67 38.94 37.86
C SER A 191 -13.28 38.46 39.17
N MET A 192 -14.60 38.26 39.25
CA MET A 192 -15.24 37.66 40.43
C MET A 192 -15.05 36.14 40.51
N LYS A 193 -14.04 35.58 39.82
CA LYS A 193 -13.89 34.15 39.54
C LYS A 193 -13.92 33.27 40.81
N TYR A 194 -13.12 33.60 41.82
CA TYR A 194 -13.05 32.81 43.07
C TYR A 194 -14.29 32.99 43.94
N TYR A 195 -14.90 34.17 43.93
CA TYR A 195 -16.17 34.40 44.60
C TYR A 195 -17.30 33.57 43.96
N GLU A 196 -17.42 33.58 42.63
CA GLU A 196 -18.47 32.84 41.92
C GLU A 196 -18.30 31.31 42.06
N GLN A 197 -17.07 30.82 41.87
CA GLN A 197 -16.77 29.38 41.87
C GLN A 197 -16.81 28.76 43.27
N ASP A 198 -16.19 29.39 44.27
CA ASP A 198 -15.94 28.73 45.55
C ASP A 198 -16.98 29.07 46.61
N PHE A 199 -17.59 30.25 46.53
CA PHE A 199 -18.50 30.78 47.54
C PHE A 199 -19.95 30.92 47.03
N GLU A 200 -20.19 31.65 45.93
CA GLU A 200 -21.54 31.94 45.40
C GLU A 200 -22.30 30.65 45.08
N GLU A 201 -21.70 29.72 44.34
CA GLU A 201 -22.37 28.46 43.96
C GLU A 201 -22.78 27.62 45.18
N SER A 202 -21.88 27.51 46.18
CA SER A 202 -22.16 26.76 47.40
C SER A 202 -23.20 27.46 48.27
N LEU A 203 -23.17 28.78 48.36
CA LEU A 203 -24.17 29.58 49.08
C LEU A 203 -25.55 29.43 48.44
N LEU A 204 -25.65 29.50 47.11
CA LEU A 204 -26.91 29.31 46.38
C LEU A 204 -27.48 27.91 46.63
N LYS A 205 -26.62 26.89 46.55
CA LYS A 205 -27.01 25.49 46.79
C LYS A 205 -27.48 25.27 48.23
N GLN A 206 -26.75 25.78 49.22
CA GLN A 206 -27.13 25.63 50.63
C GLN A 206 -28.37 26.45 51.00
N THR A 207 -28.55 27.63 50.40
CA THR A 207 -29.75 28.46 50.59
C THR A 207 -30.98 27.75 50.03
N ALA A 208 -30.87 27.10 48.86
CA ALA A 208 -31.95 26.28 48.31
C ALA A 208 -32.29 25.11 49.24
N VAL A 209 -31.28 24.43 49.81
CA VAL A 209 -31.48 23.33 50.77
C VAL A 209 -32.17 23.82 52.04
N PHE A 210 -31.67 24.88 52.68
CA PHE A 210 -32.22 25.47 53.91
C PHE A 210 -33.71 25.79 53.77
N TYR A 211 -34.09 26.48 52.69
CA TYR A 211 -35.51 26.79 52.45
C TYR A 211 -36.34 25.58 52.04
N SER A 212 -35.78 24.60 51.34
CA SER A 212 -36.52 23.38 50.97
C SER A 212 -36.85 22.49 52.19
N GLU A 213 -35.94 22.40 53.16
CA GLU A 213 -36.15 21.65 54.41
C GLU A 213 -37.14 22.36 55.34
N ASN A 214 -37.05 23.69 55.45
CA ASN A 214 -37.98 24.48 56.25
C ASN A 214 -39.37 24.56 55.62
N ALA A 215 -39.48 24.70 54.30
CA ALA A 215 -40.76 24.63 53.59
C ALA A 215 -41.47 23.29 53.83
N SER A 216 -40.72 22.18 53.84
CA SER A 216 -41.28 20.85 54.13
C SER A 216 -41.82 20.74 55.56
N LYS A 217 -41.19 21.38 56.55
CA LYS A 217 -41.65 21.43 57.94
C LYS A 217 -42.87 22.33 58.13
N TRP A 218 -42.90 23.51 57.49
CA TRP A 218 -44.02 24.43 57.57
C TRP A 218 -45.27 23.87 56.86
N MET A 219 -45.11 23.19 55.73
CA MET A 219 -46.21 22.53 55.01
C MET A 219 -46.86 21.37 55.79
N GLN A 220 -46.18 20.79 56.78
CA GLN A 220 -46.72 19.70 57.59
C GLN A 220 -47.51 20.20 58.81
N ASN A 221 -47.23 21.40 59.31
CA ASN A 221 -47.71 21.89 60.60
C ASN A 221 -48.63 23.12 60.55
N GLU A 222 -48.73 23.83 59.41
CA GLU A 222 -49.46 25.11 59.30
C GLU A 222 -50.47 25.14 58.14
N SER A 223 -51.42 26.09 58.20
CA SER A 223 -52.39 26.34 57.13
C SER A 223 -51.72 27.00 55.92
N TYR A 224 -52.37 26.95 54.74
CA TYR A 224 -51.83 27.58 53.54
C TYR A 224 -51.62 29.10 53.68
N GLU A 225 -52.51 29.78 54.40
CA GLU A 225 -52.43 31.24 54.61
C GLU A 225 -51.28 31.60 55.57
N ASP A 226 -51.08 30.81 56.63
CA ASP A 226 -49.96 30.97 57.56
C ASP A 226 -48.62 30.65 56.88
N TYR A 227 -48.57 29.60 56.05
CA TYR A 227 -47.42 29.27 55.22
C TYR A 227 -47.05 30.42 54.27
N MET A 228 -48.05 31.03 53.60
CA MET A 228 -47.82 32.16 52.70
C MET A 228 -47.33 33.42 53.43
N PHE A 229 -47.84 33.68 54.64
CA PHE A 229 -47.34 34.76 55.50
C PHE A 229 -45.89 34.52 55.94
N MET A 230 -45.54 33.27 56.28
CA MET A 230 -44.17 32.88 56.63
C MET A 230 -43.21 33.00 55.44
N VAL A 231 -43.67 32.64 54.24
CA VAL A 231 -42.94 32.80 52.97
C VAL A 231 -42.68 34.27 52.64
N GLU A 232 -43.67 35.14 52.81
CA GLU A 232 -43.53 36.60 52.58
C GLU A 232 -42.62 37.27 53.62
N LYS A 233 -42.69 36.84 54.88
CA LYS A 233 -41.76 37.26 55.94
C LYS A 233 -40.33 36.80 55.67
N CYS A 234 -40.14 35.58 55.15
CA CYS A 234 -38.84 35.05 54.76
C CYS A 234 -38.23 35.82 53.58
N LEU A 235 -39.03 36.17 52.57
CA LEU A 235 -38.61 37.04 51.47
C LEU A 235 -38.07 38.39 51.93
N LYS A 236 -38.81 39.03 52.85
CA LYS A 236 -38.44 40.36 53.34
C LYS A 236 -37.16 40.31 54.16
N ARG A 237 -37.04 39.31 55.05
CA ARG A 237 -35.82 39.07 55.83
C ARG A 237 -34.64 38.70 54.96
N GLU A 238 -34.81 37.82 53.99
CA GLU A 238 -33.73 37.39 53.11
C GLU A 238 -33.24 38.55 52.23
N LYS A 239 -34.15 39.43 51.78
CA LYS A 239 -33.77 40.67 51.09
C LYS A 239 -32.94 41.61 51.99
N GLU A 240 -33.27 41.70 53.27
CA GLU A 240 -32.52 42.49 54.26
C GLU A 240 -31.14 41.87 54.55
N ILE A 241 -31.07 40.55 54.77
CA ILE A 241 -29.85 39.77 55.03
C ILE A 241 -28.91 39.77 53.81
N VAL A 242 -29.44 39.56 52.61
CA VAL A 242 -28.66 39.54 51.36
C VAL A 242 -28.12 40.93 51.01
N SER A 243 -28.75 42.00 51.50
CA SER A 243 -28.32 43.40 51.27
C SER A 243 -27.18 43.88 52.17
N SER A 244 -26.90 43.19 53.29
CA SER A 244 -25.91 43.65 54.27
C SER A 244 -24.47 43.20 53.95
N TYR A 245 -24.27 42.06 53.28
CA TYR A 245 -22.92 41.54 53.00
C TYR A 245 -22.69 40.82 51.65
N LEU A 246 -23.69 40.62 50.76
CA LEU A 246 -23.50 39.94 49.45
C LEU A 246 -23.44 40.90 48.24
N GLN A 247 -22.83 40.45 47.14
CA GLN A 247 -22.71 41.21 45.88
C GLN A 247 -24.06 41.34 45.14
N ALA A 248 -24.34 42.52 44.56
CA ALA A 248 -25.62 42.88 43.91
C ALA A 248 -26.11 41.89 42.82
N THR A 249 -25.19 41.28 42.09
CA THR A 249 -25.47 40.25 41.07
C THR A 249 -25.99 38.95 41.68
N THR A 250 -25.43 38.51 42.81
CA THR A 250 -25.89 37.35 43.58
C THR A 250 -27.29 37.57 44.13
N GLN A 251 -27.59 38.81 44.59
CA GLN A 251 -28.91 39.18 45.12
C GLN A 251 -30.01 38.99 44.07
N LYS A 252 -29.75 39.40 42.83
CA LYS A 252 -30.71 39.31 41.72
C LYS A 252 -30.96 37.86 41.29
N LYS A 253 -29.93 37.01 41.30
CA LYS A 253 -30.03 35.58 40.94
C LYS A 253 -30.85 34.79 41.97
N ILE A 254 -30.65 35.03 43.27
CA ILE A 254 -31.40 34.36 44.36
C ILE A 254 -32.90 34.67 44.27
N LEU A 255 -33.27 35.94 44.04
CA LEU A 255 -34.67 36.35 43.92
C LEU A 255 -35.37 35.70 42.70
N GLN A 256 -34.69 35.60 41.56
CA GLN A 256 -35.25 35.08 40.32
C GLN A 256 -35.49 33.56 40.36
N VAL A 257 -34.52 32.80 40.88
CA VAL A 257 -34.65 31.34 41.05
C VAL A 257 -35.78 30.99 42.01
N TRP A 258 -35.94 31.77 43.08
CA TRP A 258 -36.99 31.57 44.08
C TRP A 258 -38.40 31.89 43.54
N THR A 259 -38.52 32.89 42.66
CA THR A 259 -39.81 33.25 42.03
C THR A 259 -40.28 32.15 41.07
N ILE A 260 -39.38 31.59 40.24
CA ILE A 260 -39.70 30.48 39.31
C ILE A 260 -40.01 29.20 40.09
N TYR A 261 -39.27 28.92 41.17
CA TYR A 261 -39.57 27.81 42.07
C TYR A 261 -40.99 27.91 42.66
N ASN A 262 -41.35 29.08 43.23
CA ASN A 262 -42.67 29.31 43.81
C ASN A 262 -43.82 29.21 42.81
N MET A 263 -43.64 29.65 41.56
CA MET A 263 -44.67 29.52 40.53
C MET A 263 -44.88 28.06 40.09
N CYS A 264 -43.86 27.20 40.24
CA CYS A 264 -43.90 25.79 39.86
C CYS A 264 -44.30 24.83 41.01
N THR A 265 -44.39 25.30 42.27
CA THR A 265 -44.69 24.47 43.46
C THR A 265 -46.08 24.69 44.05
N GLN A 266 -46.88 25.59 43.49
CA GLN A 266 -48.24 25.89 43.95
C GLN A 266 -49.22 24.75 43.63
N LYS A 267 -50.26 24.57 44.46
CA LYS A 267 -51.34 23.58 44.21
C LYS A 267 -52.34 24.14 43.20
N PRO A 268 -53.06 23.28 42.43
CA PRO A 268 -54.13 23.74 41.54
C PRO A 268 -55.15 24.58 42.32
N PRO A 269 -55.61 25.74 41.79
CA PRO A 269 -55.51 26.23 40.41
C PRO A 269 -54.31 27.13 40.10
N HIS A 270 -53.34 27.26 41.01
CA HIS A 270 -52.21 28.20 40.87
C HIS A 270 -50.89 27.53 40.47
N ASP A 271 -50.93 26.30 39.95
CA ASP A 271 -49.77 25.67 39.30
C ASP A 271 -49.55 26.29 37.92
N TYR A 272 -48.58 27.20 37.83
CA TYR A 272 -48.26 27.91 36.58
C TYR A 272 -47.24 27.16 35.71
N SER A 273 -46.85 25.93 36.06
CA SER A 273 -45.79 25.18 35.35
C SER A 273 -46.08 24.99 33.85
N GLN A 274 -47.32 24.66 33.47
CA GLN A 274 -47.69 24.54 32.04
C GLN A 274 -47.60 25.89 31.33
N GLN A 275 -48.10 26.95 31.95
CA GLN A 275 -48.09 28.30 31.37
C GLN A 275 -46.67 28.84 31.23
N LEU A 276 -45.77 28.52 32.17
CA LEU A 276 -44.34 28.87 32.07
C LEU A 276 -43.62 28.10 30.96
N TYR A 277 -43.96 26.82 30.75
CA TYR A 277 -43.43 26.04 29.61
C TYR A 277 -43.88 26.62 28.27
N ASP A 278 -45.17 26.94 28.13
CA ASP A 278 -45.72 27.53 26.92
C ASP A 278 -45.16 28.95 26.71
N LYS A 279 -45.03 29.74 27.78
CA LYS A 279 -44.47 31.10 27.70
C LYS A 279 -42.98 31.11 27.35
N TYR A 280 -42.23 30.10 27.77
CA TYR A 280 -40.84 29.91 27.35
C TYR A 280 -40.74 29.78 25.83
N ARG A 281 -41.58 28.91 25.23
CA ARG A 281 -41.65 28.75 23.77
C ARG A 281 -42.05 30.06 23.08
N GLU A 282 -43.15 30.67 23.52
CA GLU A 282 -43.65 31.94 22.95
C GLU A 282 -42.57 33.04 22.95
N SER A 283 -41.77 33.12 24.02
CA SER A 283 -40.71 34.13 24.14
C SER A 283 -39.61 33.95 23.09
N PHE A 284 -39.25 32.71 22.76
CA PHE A 284 -38.31 32.42 21.67
C PHE A 284 -38.93 32.72 20.30
N GLU A 285 -40.19 32.33 20.08
CA GLU A 285 -40.91 32.60 18.83
C GLU A 285 -41.06 34.10 18.57
N GLU A 286 -41.39 34.89 19.60
CA GLU A 286 -41.48 36.34 19.54
C GLU A 286 -40.12 36.98 19.25
N TYR A 287 -39.05 36.57 19.95
CA TYR A 287 -37.69 37.06 19.68
C TYR A 287 -37.24 36.75 18.24
N ILE A 288 -37.50 35.52 17.77
CA ILE A 288 -37.13 35.11 16.42
C ILE A 288 -37.91 35.93 15.38
N THR A 289 -39.22 36.07 15.56
CA THR A 289 -40.10 36.76 14.60
C THR A 289 -39.86 38.27 14.56
N SER A 290 -39.65 38.89 15.73
CA SER A 290 -39.49 40.35 15.84
C SER A 290 -38.08 40.84 15.50
N THR A 291 -37.05 40.03 15.78
CA THR A 291 -35.66 40.51 15.76
C THR A 291 -34.77 39.73 14.80
N VAL A 292 -34.84 38.39 14.81
CA VAL A 292 -33.92 37.54 14.05
C VAL A 292 -34.28 37.49 12.57
N LEU A 293 -35.54 37.15 12.24
CA LEU A 293 -36.00 37.02 10.86
C LEU A 293 -35.89 38.35 10.07
N PRO A 294 -36.30 39.52 10.60
CA PRO A 294 -36.12 40.78 9.88
C PRO A 294 -34.66 41.08 9.56
N SER A 295 -33.76 40.89 10.53
CA SER A 295 -32.31 41.11 10.35
C SER A 295 -31.69 40.21 9.28
N LEU A 296 -32.24 39.01 9.07
CA LEU A 296 -31.76 38.06 8.06
C LEU A 296 -32.38 38.33 6.68
N ARG A 297 -33.65 38.75 6.62
CA ARG A 297 -34.34 39.07 5.35
C ARG A 297 -33.75 40.28 4.64
N GLU A 298 -33.19 41.23 5.38
CA GLU A 298 -32.55 42.44 4.85
C GLU A 298 -31.17 42.18 4.22
N LYS A 299 -30.55 41.02 4.48
CA LYS A 299 -29.21 40.68 4.01
C LYS A 299 -29.24 39.56 2.98
N HIS A 300 -28.27 39.56 2.08
CA HIS A 300 -28.11 38.54 1.03
C HIS A 300 -26.69 37.96 1.02
N ASP A 301 -26.54 36.78 0.42
CA ASP A 301 -25.26 36.10 0.20
C ASP A 301 -24.36 36.03 1.45
N GLU A 302 -23.08 36.37 1.33
CA GLU A 302 -22.11 36.26 2.42
C GLU A 302 -22.50 37.08 3.66
N PHE A 303 -23.10 38.26 3.49
CA PHE A 303 -23.55 39.09 4.61
C PHE A 303 -24.70 38.45 5.37
N MET A 304 -25.58 37.74 4.68
CA MET A 304 -26.64 36.93 5.30
C MET A 304 -26.03 35.77 6.08
N LEU A 305 -25.03 35.08 5.53
CA LEU A 305 -24.34 33.97 6.21
C LEU A 305 -23.66 34.43 7.50
N ARG A 306 -22.94 35.56 7.47
CA ARG A 306 -22.30 36.15 8.67
C ARG A 306 -23.33 36.50 9.75
N GLU A 307 -24.46 37.09 9.34
CA GLU A 307 -25.53 37.40 10.28
C GLU A 307 -26.18 36.14 10.84
N LEU A 308 -26.41 35.11 10.03
CA LEU A 308 -26.98 33.83 10.46
C LEU A 308 -26.12 33.17 11.53
N VAL A 309 -24.81 33.06 11.30
CA VAL A 309 -23.86 32.50 12.27
C VAL A 309 -23.88 33.28 13.59
N LYS A 310 -23.89 34.61 13.51
CA LYS A 310 -23.98 35.48 14.69
C LYS A 310 -25.28 35.26 15.46
N ARG A 311 -26.43 35.20 14.77
CA ARG A 311 -27.74 35.02 15.39
C ARG A 311 -27.89 33.63 16.00
N TRP A 312 -27.37 32.59 15.34
CA TRP A 312 -27.34 31.24 15.87
C TRP A 312 -26.49 31.13 17.14
N ALA A 313 -25.28 31.71 17.15
CA ALA A 313 -24.44 31.75 18.34
C ALA A 313 -25.12 32.44 19.52
N ASN A 314 -25.76 33.60 19.28
CA ASN A 314 -26.54 34.31 20.28
C ASN A 314 -27.72 33.47 20.79
N HIS A 315 -28.42 32.78 19.89
CA HIS A 315 -29.56 31.93 20.23
C HIS A 315 -29.13 30.76 21.13
N LYS A 316 -28.03 30.06 20.81
CA LYS A 316 -27.46 29.00 21.65
C LYS A 316 -27.10 29.50 23.06
N VAL A 317 -26.54 30.70 23.17
CA VAL A 317 -26.25 31.33 24.46
C VAL A 317 -27.55 31.57 25.25
N MET A 318 -28.58 32.08 24.58
CA MET A 318 -29.88 32.38 25.19
C MET A 318 -30.58 31.10 25.68
N VAL A 319 -30.63 30.04 24.86
CA VAL A 319 -31.17 28.72 25.24
C VAL A 319 -30.44 28.17 26.46
N ARG A 320 -29.10 28.13 26.44
CA ARG A 320 -28.30 27.63 27.57
C ARG A 320 -28.57 28.37 28.89
N TRP A 321 -28.72 29.68 28.86
CA TRP A 321 -29.00 30.46 30.06
C TRP A 321 -30.44 30.29 30.54
N LEU A 322 -31.42 30.39 29.64
CA LEU A 322 -32.82 30.25 30.01
C LEU A 322 -33.13 28.83 30.51
N SER A 323 -32.59 27.77 29.90
CA SER A 323 -32.74 26.40 30.43
C SER A 323 -32.15 26.23 31.84
N ARG A 324 -31.11 27.00 32.22
CA ARG A 324 -30.59 27.01 33.60
C ARG A 324 -31.53 27.70 34.59
N PHE A 325 -32.13 28.82 34.21
CA PHE A 325 -33.10 29.53 35.04
C PHE A 325 -34.39 28.72 35.28
N PHE A 326 -34.84 27.98 34.26
CA PHE A 326 -36.01 27.12 34.31
C PHE A 326 -35.68 25.65 34.65
N HIS A 327 -34.50 25.37 35.23
CA HIS A 327 -34.05 24.00 35.48
C HIS A 327 -35.02 23.17 36.35
N TYR A 328 -35.74 23.82 37.28
CA TYR A 328 -36.77 23.17 38.07
C TYR A 328 -37.89 22.58 37.19
N LEU A 329 -38.28 23.32 36.15
CA LEU A 329 -39.30 22.92 35.20
C LEU A 329 -38.85 21.69 34.38
N ASP A 330 -37.60 21.70 33.90
CA ASP A 330 -36.96 20.56 33.22
C ASP A 330 -36.91 19.31 34.12
N ARG A 331 -36.48 19.48 35.38
CA ARG A 331 -36.24 18.34 36.29
C ARG A 331 -37.52 17.71 36.83
N TYR A 332 -38.57 18.49 37.08
CA TYR A 332 -39.76 18.00 37.80
C TYR A 332 -41.03 18.03 36.95
N PHE A 333 -41.32 19.09 36.22
CA PHE A 333 -42.57 19.20 35.46
C PHE A 333 -42.49 18.45 34.12
N ILE A 334 -41.45 18.72 33.33
CA ILE A 334 -41.22 18.12 32.01
C ILE A 334 -40.99 16.61 32.15
N ALA A 335 -40.15 16.20 33.11
CA ALA A 335 -39.88 14.79 33.39
C ALA A 335 -41.13 13.99 33.80
N ARG A 336 -42.10 14.62 34.49
CA ARG A 336 -43.36 13.95 34.89
C ARG A 336 -44.37 13.82 33.75
N ARG A 337 -44.33 14.72 32.76
CA ARG A 337 -45.27 14.76 31.63
C ARG A 337 -44.69 14.21 30.32
N SER A 338 -43.43 13.78 30.32
CA SER A 338 -42.71 13.33 29.12
C SER A 338 -42.73 14.34 27.98
N LEU A 339 -42.62 15.63 28.31
CA LEU A 339 -42.52 16.71 27.33
C LEU A 339 -41.06 16.87 26.83
N PRO A 340 -40.84 17.50 25.67
CA PRO A 340 -39.49 17.83 25.22
C PRO A 340 -38.75 18.74 26.22
N PRO A 341 -37.45 18.52 26.49
CA PRO A 341 -36.66 19.37 27.37
C PRO A 341 -36.53 20.79 26.80
N LEU A 342 -36.39 21.78 27.68
CA LEU A 342 -36.35 23.20 27.30
C LEU A 342 -35.22 23.54 26.31
N ASN A 343 -34.11 22.81 26.37
CA ASN A 343 -33.02 22.95 25.40
C ASN A 343 -33.47 22.53 23.99
N GLU A 344 -34.15 21.39 23.87
CA GLU A 344 -34.72 20.93 22.60
C GLU A 344 -35.80 21.89 22.10
N VAL A 345 -36.68 22.37 22.96
CA VAL A 345 -37.70 23.38 22.60
C VAL A 345 -37.05 24.66 22.06
N GLY A 346 -36.00 25.16 22.73
CA GLY A 346 -35.29 26.36 22.28
C GLY A 346 -34.62 26.19 20.92
N LEU A 347 -34.00 25.03 20.65
CA LEU A 347 -33.37 24.73 19.36
C LEU A 347 -34.41 24.50 18.24
N THR A 348 -35.51 23.80 18.56
CA THR A 348 -36.59 23.54 17.59
C THR A 348 -37.29 24.81 17.13
N CYS A 349 -37.49 25.81 18.00
CA CYS A 349 -38.01 27.12 17.59
C CYS A 349 -37.17 27.77 16.49
N PHE A 350 -35.84 27.71 16.59
CA PHE A 350 -34.96 28.27 15.54
C PHE A 350 -34.99 27.44 14.27
N ARG A 351 -35.04 26.10 14.38
CA ARG A 351 -35.19 25.21 13.23
C ARG A 351 -36.47 25.51 12.46
N ASP A 352 -37.60 25.55 13.16
CA ASP A 352 -38.92 25.59 12.54
C ASP A 352 -39.23 26.97 11.94
N LEU A 353 -38.70 28.05 12.55
CA LEU A 353 -38.94 29.42 12.07
C LEU A 353 -37.83 29.98 11.17
N VAL A 354 -36.56 29.81 11.54
CA VAL A 354 -35.43 30.44 10.81
C VAL A 354 -34.90 29.52 9.74
N TYR A 355 -34.58 28.28 10.10
CA TYR A 355 -33.92 27.35 9.18
C TYR A 355 -34.85 26.92 8.05
N GLN A 356 -36.12 26.58 8.33
CA GLN A 356 -37.08 26.20 7.27
C GLN A 356 -37.30 27.32 6.25
N GLU A 357 -37.26 28.59 6.65
CA GLU A 357 -37.43 29.72 5.72
C GLU A 357 -36.17 29.99 4.90
N LEU A 358 -34.98 29.85 5.50
CA LEU A 358 -33.73 30.31 4.91
C LEU A 358 -32.86 29.21 4.31
N ASN A 359 -33.12 27.93 4.57
CA ASN A 359 -32.24 26.82 4.17
C ASN A 359 -31.89 26.84 2.67
N GLY A 360 -32.87 27.12 1.79
CA GLY A 360 -32.66 27.19 0.35
C GLY A 360 -31.71 28.32 -0.04
N LYS A 361 -31.94 29.54 0.47
CA LYS A 361 -31.08 30.70 0.19
C LYS A 361 -29.67 30.52 0.75
N VAL A 362 -29.56 29.98 1.96
CA VAL A 362 -28.28 29.71 2.63
C VAL A 362 -27.49 28.68 1.85
N ARG A 363 -28.13 27.57 1.46
CA ARG A 363 -27.53 26.52 0.63
C ARG A 363 -27.02 27.08 -0.70
N ASP A 364 -27.84 27.84 -1.40
CA ASP A 364 -27.46 28.37 -2.71
C ASP A 364 -26.29 29.37 -2.59
N ALA A 365 -26.26 30.19 -1.54
CA ALA A 365 -25.13 31.07 -1.23
C ALA A 365 -23.85 30.29 -0.86
N VAL A 366 -23.95 29.21 -0.09
CA VAL A 366 -22.83 28.33 0.26
C VAL A 366 -22.25 27.66 -0.98
N ILE A 367 -23.09 27.11 -1.85
CA ILE A 367 -22.66 26.48 -3.11
C ILE A 367 -21.95 27.52 -4.01
N SER A 368 -22.49 28.74 -4.10
CA SER A 368 -21.84 29.84 -4.84
C SER A 368 -20.44 30.16 -4.32
N LEU A 369 -20.23 30.20 -3.00
CA LEU A 369 -18.89 30.41 -2.42
C LEU A 369 -17.93 29.25 -2.72
N ILE A 370 -18.43 28.01 -2.72
CA ILE A 370 -17.63 26.83 -3.10
C ILE A 370 -17.18 26.93 -4.56
N ASP A 371 -18.08 27.36 -5.46
CA ASP A 371 -17.77 27.55 -6.88
C ASP A 371 -16.77 28.69 -7.12
N GLN A 372 -16.88 29.79 -6.37
CA GLN A 372 -15.87 30.86 -6.38
C GLN A 372 -14.48 30.33 -5.97
N GLU A 373 -14.41 29.49 -4.92
CA GLU A 373 -13.16 28.84 -4.52
C GLU A 373 -12.64 27.86 -5.59
N ARG A 374 -13.53 27.23 -6.37
CA ARG A 374 -13.15 26.37 -7.50
C ARG A 374 -12.48 27.13 -8.63
N GLU A 375 -12.94 28.35 -8.91
CA GLU A 375 -12.30 29.25 -9.87
C GLU A 375 -11.05 29.97 -9.31
N GLY A 376 -10.74 29.77 -8.02
CA GLY A 376 -9.51 30.24 -7.38
C GLY A 376 -9.66 31.54 -6.59
N GLU A 377 -10.89 32.00 -6.35
CA GLU A 377 -11.16 33.17 -5.51
C GLU A 377 -10.91 32.86 -4.02
N GLN A 378 -10.53 33.88 -3.25
CA GLN A 378 -10.33 33.74 -1.80
C GLN A 378 -11.67 33.88 -1.07
N ILE A 379 -12.01 32.86 -0.30
CA ILE A 379 -13.24 32.79 0.49
C ILE A 379 -12.94 32.67 1.99
N ASP A 380 -13.89 33.09 2.82
CA ASP A 380 -13.84 32.89 4.28
C ASP A 380 -14.23 31.44 4.63
N ARG A 381 -13.23 30.54 4.63
CA ARG A 381 -13.42 29.12 4.97
C ARG A 381 -13.97 28.90 6.39
N ALA A 382 -13.66 29.79 7.32
CA ALA A 382 -14.16 29.70 8.69
C ALA A 382 -15.65 30.01 8.75
N LEU A 383 -16.11 31.01 7.98
CA LEU A 383 -17.53 31.30 7.83
C LEU A 383 -18.29 30.09 7.24
N LEU A 384 -17.79 29.50 6.16
CA LEU A 384 -18.39 28.31 5.53
C LEU A 384 -18.52 27.14 6.51
N LYS A 385 -17.44 26.83 7.24
CA LYS A 385 -17.47 25.79 8.27
C LYS A 385 -18.53 26.08 9.33
N ASN A 386 -18.56 27.30 9.87
CA ASN A 386 -19.55 27.67 10.88
C ASN A 386 -20.99 27.60 10.37
N VAL A 387 -21.24 27.90 9.09
CA VAL A 387 -22.58 27.77 8.48
C VAL A 387 -22.95 26.30 8.31
N LEU A 388 -22.03 25.46 7.83
CA LEU A 388 -22.26 24.03 7.64
C LEU A 388 -22.47 23.29 8.97
N ASP A 389 -21.77 23.72 10.02
CA ASP A 389 -22.00 23.24 11.39
C ASP A 389 -23.45 23.51 11.85
N ILE A 390 -24.12 24.57 11.36
CA ILE A 390 -25.55 24.81 11.66
C ILE A 390 -26.44 23.71 11.08
N PHE A 391 -26.19 23.27 9.84
CA PHE A 391 -26.95 22.17 9.22
C PHE A 391 -26.82 20.85 9.99
N VAL A 392 -25.65 20.63 10.61
CA VAL A 392 -25.36 19.46 11.45
C VAL A 392 -26.00 19.60 12.84
N GLU A 393 -25.85 20.75 13.49
CA GLU A 393 -26.34 21.02 14.86
C GLU A 393 -27.88 21.05 14.93
N ILE A 394 -28.55 21.52 13.88
CA ILE A 394 -30.03 21.61 13.83
C ILE A 394 -30.70 20.23 13.87
N GLY A 395 -30.01 19.19 13.37
CA GLY A 395 -30.49 17.82 13.43
C GLY A 395 -30.44 17.20 14.82
N MET A 396 -29.94 17.90 15.84
CA MET A 396 -29.86 17.42 17.24
C MET A 396 -29.28 16.01 17.36
N GLY A 397 -28.28 15.69 16.53
CA GLY A 397 -27.61 14.38 16.45
C GLY A 397 -27.95 13.57 15.19
N GLN A 398 -28.96 13.96 14.41
CA GLN A 398 -29.28 13.35 13.11
C GLN A 398 -28.63 14.13 11.96
N MET A 399 -28.08 13.43 10.96
CA MET A 399 -27.43 14.06 9.79
C MET A 399 -28.39 14.38 8.65
N ASP A 400 -29.67 14.03 8.78
CA ASP A 400 -30.66 14.11 7.69
C ASP A 400 -30.78 15.50 7.08
N TYR A 401 -30.66 16.57 7.88
CA TYR A 401 -30.72 17.94 7.39
C TYR A 401 -29.48 18.33 6.59
N TYR A 402 -28.29 17.94 7.04
CA TYR A 402 -27.07 18.16 6.26
C TYR A 402 -27.08 17.34 4.96
N GLU A 403 -27.46 16.06 5.03
CA GLU A 403 -27.44 15.16 3.86
C GLU A 403 -28.51 15.55 2.81
N ASN A 404 -29.75 15.81 3.24
CA ASN A 404 -30.86 16.05 2.32
C ASN A 404 -30.96 17.51 1.87
N ASP A 405 -30.77 18.48 2.77
CA ASP A 405 -30.99 19.88 2.42
C ASP A 405 -29.75 20.50 1.75
N PHE A 406 -28.54 20.08 2.12
CA PHE A 406 -27.29 20.62 1.60
C PHE A 406 -26.51 19.65 0.70
N GLU A 407 -26.06 18.50 1.22
CA GLU A 407 -25.12 17.59 0.55
C GLU A 407 -25.68 17.13 -0.80
N ALA A 408 -26.94 16.72 -0.87
CA ALA A 408 -27.59 16.29 -2.11
C ALA A 408 -27.55 17.37 -3.21
N ALA A 409 -27.81 18.63 -2.84
CA ALA A 409 -27.77 19.76 -3.79
C ALA A 409 -26.32 20.09 -4.20
N MET A 410 -25.40 20.10 -3.24
CA MET A 410 -23.97 20.34 -3.50
C MET A 410 -23.39 19.25 -4.42
N LEU A 411 -23.73 17.98 -4.23
CA LEU A 411 -23.28 16.89 -5.11
C LEU A 411 -23.82 17.05 -6.53
N LYS A 412 -25.09 17.46 -6.67
CA LYS A 412 -25.72 17.72 -7.97
C LYS A 412 -25.07 18.89 -8.69
N ASP A 413 -24.80 19.97 -7.99
CA ASP A 413 -24.14 21.14 -8.54
C ASP A 413 -22.69 20.85 -8.94
N THR A 414 -21.95 20.16 -8.06
CA THR A 414 -20.58 19.70 -8.34
C THR A 414 -20.50 18.83 -9.60
N ALA A 415 -21.47 17.92 -9.78
CA ALA A 415 -21.53 17.11 -11.00
C ALA A 415 -21.74 17.99 -12.24
N ALA A 416 -22.64 18.97 -12.19
CA ALA A 416 -22.87 19.91 -13.29
C ALA A 416 -21.66 20.83 -13.56
N TYR A 417 -20.92 21.23 -12.53
CA TYR A 417 -19.69 21.99 -12.65
C TYR A 417 -18.61 21.20 -13.39
N TYR A 418 -18.29 19.99 -12.90
CA TYR A 418 -17.23 19.17 -13.51
C TYR A 418 -17.60 18.62 -14.87
N SER A 419 -18.89 18.32 -15.12
CA SER A 419 -19.37 17.94 -16.46
C SER A 419 -19.07 19.04 -17.50
N ARG A 420 -19.30 20.32 -17.15
CA ARG A 420 -18.98 21.48 -18.02
C ARG A 420 -17.48 21.66 -18.23
N LYS A 421 -16.65 21.47 -17.19
CA LYS A 421 -15.18 21.57 -17.33
C LYS A 421 -14.63 20.42 -18.18
N ALA A 422 -15.08 19.19 -17.93
CA ALA A 422 -14.68 18.00 -18.66
C ALA A 422 -15.00 18.10 -20.16
N SER A 423 -16.20 18.60 -20.51
CA SER A 423 -16.60 18.76 -21.91
C SER A 423 -15.71 19.71 -22.71
N ASN A 424 -15.10 20.70 -22.04
CA ASN A 424 -14.16 21.62 -22.69
C ASN A 424 -12.76 21.01 -22.76
N TRP A 425 -12.26 20.48 -21.63
CA TRP A 425 -10.92 19.91 -21.54
C TRP A 425 -10.72 18.70 -22.45
N ILE A 426 -11.75 17.86 -22.66
CA ILE A 426 -11.63 16.69 -23.54
C ILE A 426 -11.38 17.09 -25.00
N LEU A 427 -11.79 18.28 -25.43
CA LEU A 427 -11.56 18.79 -26.78
C LEU A 427 -10.20 19.48 -26.89
N GLU A 428 -9.88 20.34 -25.92
CA GLU A 428 -8.70 21.24 -25.96
C GLU A 428 -7.39 20.57 -25.52
N ASP A 429 -7.43 19.74 -24.48
CA ASP A 429 -6.23 19.24 -23.81
C ASP A 429 -5.73 17.91 -24.38
N SER A 430 -4.43 17.63 -24.22
CA SER A 430 -3.91 16.28 -24.42
C SER A 430 -4.38 15.32 -23.31
N CYS A 431 -4.37 14.00 -23.56
CA CYS A 431 -4.74 13.02 -22.52
C CYS A 431 -3.89 13.14 -21.23
N PRO A 432 -2.56 13.29 -21.28
CA PRO A 432 -1.75 13.58 -20.08
C PRO A 432 -2.16 14.85 -19.32
N ASP A 433 -2.36 15.96 -20.03
CA ASP A 433 -2.73 17.25 -19.42
C ASP A 433 -4.12 17.18 -18.78
N TYR A 434 -5.07 16.52 -19.45
CA TYR A 434 -6.40 16.25 -18.91
C TYR A 434 -6.31 15.43 -17.61
N MET A 435 -5.52 14.35 -17.60
CA MET A 435 -5.34 13.51 -16.41
C MET A 435 -4.66 14.27 -15.26
N LEU A 436 -3.73 15.17 -15.55
CA LEU A 436 -3.11 16.04 -14.55
C LEU A 436 -4.15 16.98 -13.92
N LYS A 437 -4.97 17.65 -14.74
CA LYS A 437 -6.06 18.51 -14.24
C LYS A 437 -7.08 17.72 -13.43
N ALA A 438 -7.44 16.51 -13.88
CA ALA A 438 -8.38 15.65 -13.16
C ALA A 438 -7.82 15.20 -11.80
N GLU A 439 -6.55 14.79 -11.75
CA GLU A 439 -5.86 14.43 -10.49
C GLU A 439 -5.82 15.62 -9.52
N GLU A 440 -5.51 16.81 -10.03
CA GLU A 440 -5.49 18.03 -9.22
C GLU A 440 -6.89 18.40 -8.70
N CYS A 441 -7.94 18.28 -9.52
CA CYS A 441 -9.32 18.53 -9.10
C CYS A 441 -9.73 17.60 -7.96
N LEU A 442 -9.44 16.30 -8.07
CA LEU A 442 -9.72 15.33 -7.00
C LEU A 442 -8.98 15.66 -5.72
N LYS A 443 -7.73 16.12 -5.81
CA LYS A 443 -6.95 16.56 -4.66
C LYS A 443 -7.58 17.80 -4.01
N ARG A 444 -7.91 18.82 -4.81
CA ARG A 444 -8.53 20.06 -4.31
C ARG A 444 -9.88 19.80 -3.64
N GLU A 445 -10.74 18.96 -4.21
CA GLU A 445 -12.03 18.59 -3.59
C GLU A 445 -11.84 17.81 -2.29
N LYS A 446 -10.87 16.89 -2.22
CA LYS A 446 -10.51 16.22 -0.97
C LYS A 446 -10.03 17.22 0.10
N ASP A 447 -9.18 18.16 -0.31
CA ASP A 447 -8.71 19.22 0.59
C ASP A 447 -9.90 20.06 1.07
N ARG A 448 -10.84 20.46 0.20
CA ARG A 448 -12.06 21.19 0.60
C ARG A 448 -12.86 20.47 1.68
N VAL A 449 -13.03 19.15 1.53
CA VAL A 449 -13.73 18.36 2.55
C VAL A 449 -13.03 18.47 3.90
N SER A 450 -11.70 18.32 3.94
CA SER A 450 -10.96 18.42 5.20
C SER A 450 -11.03 19.80 5.88
N HIS A 451 -11.28 20.88 5.13
CA HIS A 451 -11.32 22.24 5.67
C HIS A 451 -12.69 22.58 6.27
N TYR A 452 -13.80 22.31 5.57
CA TYR A 452 -15.12 22.80 5.97
C TYR A 452 -16.31 21.86 5.74
N LEU A 453 -16.21 20.79 4.95
CA LEU A 453 -17.33 19.84 4.80
C LEU A 453 -17.27 18.73 5.85
N HIS A 454 -18.39 18.03 6.05
CA HIS A 454 -18.41 16.87 6.91
C HIS A 454 -17.66 15.68 6.27
N SER A 455 -16.97 14.86 7.08
CA SER A 455 -16.14 13.75 6.59
C SER A 455 -16.94 12.66 5.86
N SER A 456 -18.24 12.53 6.12
CA SER A 456 -19.12 11.60 5.39
C SER A 456 -19.30 11.97 3.91
N SER A 457 -19.04 13.24 3.54
CA SER A 457 -19.19 13.73 2.17
C SER A 457 -18.01 13.37 1.28
N GLU A 458 -16.82 13.10 1.83
CA GLU A 458 -15.62 12.77 1.06
C GLU A 458 -15.84 11.64 0.04
N PRO A 459 -16.30 10.42 0.43
CA PRO A 459 -16.47 9.34 -0.53
C PRO A 459 -17.51 9.66 -1.62
N LYS A 460 -18.65 10.25 -1.24
CA LYS A 460 -19.74 10.57 -2.17
C LYS A 460 -19.33 11.65 -3.19
N LEU A 461 -18.61 12.68 -2.71
CA LEU A 461 -18.12 13.78 -3.52
C LEU A 461 -17.06 13.30 -4.52
N LEU A 462 -16.03 12.58 -4.03
CA LEU A 462 -14.96 12.08 -4.88
C LEU A 462 -15.47 11.09 -5.94
N GLU A 463 -16.44 10.23 -5.59
CA GLU A 463 -17.09 9.34 -6.56
C GLU A 463 -17.78 10.13 -7.67
N LYS A 464 -18.53 11.19 -7.33
CA LYS A 464 -19.19 12.05 -8.32
C LYS A 464 -18.20 12.78 -9.22
N VAL A 465 -17.14 13.35 -8.65
CA VAL A 465 -16.10 14.04 -9.45
C VAL A 465 -15.37 13.06 -10.36
N GLN A 466 -15.04 11.86 -9.87
CA GLN A 466 -14.42 10.80 -10.69
C GLN A 466 -15.33 10.34 -11.82
N HIS A 467 -16.62 10.19 -11.55
CA HIS A 467 -17.60 9.80 -12.56
C HIS A 467 -17.64 10.82 -13.72
N GLU A 468 -17.85 12.10 -13.40
CA GLU A 468 -17.97 13.15 -14.42
C GLU A 468 -16.67 13.42 -15.17
N LEU A 469 -15.52 13.43 -14.47
CA LEU A 469 -14.23 13.71 -15.11
C LEU A 469 -13.66 12.51 -15.88
N LEU A 470 -13.86 11.27 -15.41
CA LEU A 470 -13.13 10.12 -15.95
C LEU A 470 -14.07 9.06 -16.53
N ALA A 471 -15.11 8.63 -15.80
CA ALA A 471 -15.94 7.51 -16.24
C ALA A 471 -16.74 7.85 -17.51
N VAL A 472 -17.30 9.06 -17.60
CA VAL A 472 -18.06 9.53 -18.77
C VAL A 472 -17.20 9.60 -20.03
N TYR A 473 -15.96 10.07 -19.90
CA TYR A 473 -15.04 10.29 -21.02
C TYR A 473 -13.99 9.19 -21.20
N ALA A 474 -14.12 8.07 -20.49
CA ALA A 474 -13.11 7.00 -20.43
C ALA A 474 -12.64 6.54 -21.81
N ASN A 475 -13.56 6.12 -22.68
CA ASN A 475 -13.21 5.62 -24.00
C ASN A 475 -12.59 6.72 -24.88
N GLN A 476 -13.18 7.93 -24.87
CA GLN A 476 -12.66 9.06 -25.66
C GLN A 476 -11.25 9.46 -25.23
N LEU A 477 -10.97 9.45 -23.92
CA LEU A 477 -9.66 9.80 -23.37
C LEU A 477 -8.59 8.74 -23.67
N LEU A 478 -8.97 7.46 -23.57
CA LEU A 478 -8.07 6.33 -23.81
C LEU A 478 -7.77 6.13 -25.30
N GLU A 479 -8.75 6.35 -26.17
CA GLU A 479 -8.65 6.18 -27.63
C GLU A 479 -8.25 7.46 -28.37
N LYS A 480 -8.01 8.58 -27.65
CA LYS A 480 -7.67 9.87 -28.25
C LYS A 480 -6.49 9.75 -29.22
N GLU A 481 -6.68 10.22 -30.44
CA GLU A 481 -5.63 10.17 -31.48
C GLU A 481 -4.38 10.92 -31.00
N HIS A 482 -3.21 10.29 -31.18
CA HIS A 482 -1.88 10.81 -30.85
C HIS A 482 -1.55 11.09 -29.37
N SER A 483 -2.50 11.04 -28.44
CA SER A 483 -2.24 11.28 -27.00
C SER A 483 -2.82 10.23 -26.06
N GLY A 484 -3.76 9.40 -26.52
CA GLY A 484 -4.38 8.35 -25.73
C GLY A 484 -3.43 7.22 -25.31
N CYS A 485 -3.97 6.17 -24.69
CA CYS A 485 -3.19 5.10 -24.09
C CYS A 485 -2.23 4.41 -25.09
N HIS A 486 -2.65 4.25 -26.35
CA HIS A 486 -1.78 3.72 -27.41
C HIS A 486 -0.55 4.60 -27.68
N ALA A 487 -0.69 5.92 -27.66
CA ALA A 487 0.42 6.84 -27.89
C ALA A 487 1.37 6.86 -26.68
N LEU A 488 0.84 6.82 -25.46
CA LEU A 488 1.65 6.76 -24.24
C LEU A 488 2.51 5.49 -24.16
N LEU A 489 1.96 4.35 -24.60
CA LEU A 489 2.71 3.10 -24.69
C LEU A 489 3.79 3.14 -25.78
N ARG A 490 3.48 3.71 -26.95
CA ARG A 490 4.44 3.84 -28.06
C ARG A 490 5.59 4.79 -27.73
N ASP A 491 5.30 5.89 -27.05
CA ASP A 491 6.24 6.98 -26.80
C ASP A 491 6.90 6.87 -25.40
N ASP A 492 6.76 5.70 -24.73
CA ASP A 492 7.38 5.34 -23.46
C ASP A 492 7.14 6.33 -22.32
N LYS A 493 5.90 6.85 -22.22
CA LYS A 493 5.47 7.83 -21.19
C LYS A 493 5.07 7.14 -19.87
N VAL A 494 6.07 6.57 -19.18
CA VAL A 494 5.93 5.77 -17.94
C VAL A 494 5.12 6.47 -16.83
N GLU A 495 5.43 7.74 -16.53
CA GLU A 495 4.74 8.52 -15.48
C GLU A 495 3.25 8.75 -15.81
N ASP A 496 2.95 9.02 -17.08
CA ASP A 496 1.57 9.27 -17.53
C ASP A 496 0.75 7.98 -17.55
N LEU A 497 1.37 6.84 -17.92
CA LEU A 497 0.76 5.50 -17.78
C LEU A 497 0.47 5.16 -16.31
N SER A 498 1.40 5.48 -15.42
CA SER A 498 1.23 5.29 -13.97
C SER A 498 0.10 6.16 -13.41
N ARG A 499 -0.02 7.41 -13.88
CA ARG A 499 -1.15 8.29 -13.55
C ARG A 499 -2.47 7.74 -14.07
N MET A 500 -2.50 7.29 -15.32
CA MET A 500 -3.68 6.65 -15.91
C MET A 500 -4.13 5.47 -15.05
N PHE A 501 -3.22 4.59 -14.63
CA PHE A 501 -3.54 3.49 -13.75
C PHE A 501 -4.11 3.94 -12.39
N ARG A 502 -3.48 4.90 -11.73
CA ARG A 502 -3.95 5.44 -10.43
C ARG A 502 -5.33 6.09 -10.49
N LEU A 503 -5.69 6.69 -11.63
CA LEU A 503 -7.00 7.32 -11.83
C LEU A 503 -8.08 6.28 -12.17
N PHE A 504 -7.81 5.37 -13.13
CA PHE A 504 -8.78 4.39 -13.59
C PHE A 504 -8.96 3.20 -12.64
N SER A 505 -7.98 2.90 -11.78
CA SER A 505 -8.11 1.85 -10.75
C SER A 505 -9.19 2.16 -9.69
N LYS A 506 -9.53 3.43 -9.49
CA LYS A 506 -10.59 3.86 -8.56
C LYS A 506 -11.99 3.71 -9.15
N ILE A 507 -12.09 3.55 -10.47
CA ILE A 507 -13.35 3.45 -11.19
C ILE A 507 -13.73 1.97 -11.33
N PRO A 508 -14.98 1.59 -11.00
CA PRO A 508 -15.45 0.22 -11.22
C PRO A 508 -15.29 -0.19 -12.68
N ARG A 509 -14.52 -1.25 -12.95
CA ARG A 509 -14.19 -1.74 -14.31
C ARG A 509 -13.47 -0.71 -15.21
N GLY A 510 -12.87 0.34 -14.63
CA GLY A 510 -12.12 1.35 -15.38
C GLY A 510 -10.83 0.83 -16.01
N LEU A 511 -10.24 -0.24 -15.47
CA LEU A 511 -8.99 -0.83 -15.98
C LEU A 511 -9.19 -1.78 -17.17
N ASP A 512 -10.41 -2.28 -17.41
CA ASP A 512 -10.66 -3.27 -18.47
C ASP A 512 -10.33 -2.71 -19.87
N PRO A 513 -10.74 -1.48 -20.23
CA PRO A 513 -10.36 -0.87 -21.52
C PRO A 513 -8.85 -0.63 -21.62
N VAL A 514 -8.22 -0.16 -20.54
CA VAL A 514 -6.76 0.10 -20.49
C VAL A 514 -5.99 -1.21 -20.72
N SER A 515 -6.41 -2.29 -20.05
CA SER A 515 -5.82 -3.62 -20.20
C SER A 515 -6.02 -4.19 -21.61
N SER A 516 -7.17 -3.91 -22.25
CA SER A 516 -7.44 -4.30 -23.63
C SER A 516 -6.51 -3.58 -24.62
N ILE A 517 -6.37 -2.26 -24.47
CA ILE A 517 -5.46 -1.43 -25.29
C ILE A 517 -4.01 -1.88 -25.13
N PHE A 518 -3.57 -2.13 -23.89
CA PHE A 518 -2.25 -2.67 -23.59
C PHE A 518 -2.00 -4.00 -24.31
N LYS A 519 -2.95 -4.96 -24.20
CA LYS A 519 -2.87 -6.25 -24.91
C LYS A 519 -2.73 -6.05 -26.42
N GLN A 520 -3.56 -5.19 -27.01
CA GLN A 520 -3.54 -4.92 -28.45
C GLN A 520 -2.21 -4.33 -28.91
N HIS A 521 -1.68 -3.37 -28.14
CA HIS A 521 -0.40 -2.73 -28.42
C HIS A 521 0.77 -3.74 -28.39
N VAL A 522 0.89 -4.52 -27.31
CA VAL A 522 1.93 -5.57 -27.19
C VAL A 522 1.80 -6.62 -28.30
N THR A 523 0.56 -6.99 -28.66
CA THR A 523 0.31 -7.91 -29.77
C THR A 523 0.76 -7.31 -31.11
N ALA A 524 0.50 -6.03 -31.35
CA ALA A 524 0.91 -5.34 -32.56
C ALA A 524 2.45 -5.28 -32.69
N GLU A 525 3.15 -4.92 -31.62
CA GLU A 525 4.63 -4.90 -31.62
C GLU A 525 5.23 -6.29 -31.81
N GLY A 526 4.73 -7.29 -31.07
CA GLY A 526 5.20 -8.67 -31.22
C GLY A 526 4.94 -9.24 -32.62
N THR A 527 3.78 -8.95 -33.22
CA THR A 527 3.50 -9.38 -34.60
C THR A 527 4.33 -8.62 -35.65
N ALA A 528 4.71 -7.36 -35.40
CA ALA A 528 5.65 -6.65 -36.25
C ALA A 528 7.04 -7.30 -36.22
N LEU A 529 7.51 -7.76 -35.05
CA LEU A 529 8.77 -8.53 -34.94
C LEU A 529 8.72 -9.84 -35.73
N VAL A 530 7.59 -10.57 -35.66
CA VAL A 530 7.38 -11.80 -36.43
C VAL A 530 7.48 -11.50 -37.93
N LYS A 531 6.77 -10.48 -38.43
CA LYS A 531 6.80 -10.09 -39.84
C LYS A 531 8.21 -9.68 -40.30
N GLN A 532 8.91 -8.85 -39.50
CA GLN A 532 10.29 -8.47 -39.80
C GLN A 532 11.21 -9.69 -39.93
N ALA A 533 11.01 -10.70 -39.08
CA ALA A 533 11.78 -11.94 -39.13
C ALA A 533 11.39 -12.82 -40.33
N GLU A 534 10.11 -12.86 -40.73
CA GLU A 534 9.63 -13.55 -41.93
C GLU A 534 10.19 -12.91 -43.21
N ASP A 535 10.10 -11.59 -43.36
CA ASP A 535 10.63 -10.85 -44.51
C ASP A 535 12.15 -11.04 -44.64
N ALA A 536 12.85 -11.04 -43.49
CA ALA A 536 14.26 -11.31 -43.41
C ALA A 536 14.63 -12.74 -43.86
N ALA A 537 13.75 -13.72 -43.61
CA ALA A 537 13.93 -15.12 -44.01
C ALA A 537 13.63 -15.35 -45.50
N CYS A 538 12.61 -14.70 -46.07
CA CYS A 538 12.21 -14.84 -47.47
C CYS A 538 13.22 -14.22 -48.46
N ASN A 539 13.99 -13.20 -48.06
CA ASN A 539 14.86 -12.42 -48.95
C ASN A 539 16.25 -13.04 -49.26
N LYS A 540 16.55 -14.31 -48.90
CA LYS A 540 17.90 -14.89 -49.09
C LYS A 540 17.96 -16.12 -50.00
N LYS A 541 18.87 -16.05 -50.99
CA LYS A 541 19.37 -17.19 -51.79
C LYS A 541 20.17 -18.15 -50.89
N ALA A 542 19.98 -19.45 -51.12
CA ALA A 542 20.33 -20.59 -50.27
C ALA A 542 21.83 -20.86 -49.98
N ASP A 543 22.77 -19.96 -50.31
CA ASP A 543 24.19 -20.34 -50.42
C ASP A 543 25.07 -20.14 -49.17
N LYS A 544 24.56 -19.66 -48.03
CA LYS A 544 25.34 -19.61 -46.76
C LYS A 544 24.51 -19.91 -45.51
N LYS A 545 24.53 -21.18 -45.07
CA LYS A 545 23.88 -21.69 -43.84
C LYS A 545 24.35 -20.99 -42.54
N ASP A 546 25.57 -20.46 -42.49
CA ASP A 546 26.11 -19.81 -41.27
C ASP A 546 25.43 -18.47 -40.94
N ILE A 547 24.77 -17.83 -41.90
CA ILE A 547 24.09 -16.54 -41.70
C ILE A 547 22.66 -16.75 -41.15
N VAL A 548 22.05 -17.91 -41.41
CA VAL A 548 20.66 -18.22 -41.02
C VAL A 548 20.53 -18.33 -39.50
N GLY A 549 21.49 -18.98 -38.84
CA GLY A 549 21.52 -19.11 -37.38
C GLY A 549 21.67 -17.77 -36.64
N LEU A 550 22.26 -16.75 -37.28
CA LEU A 550 22.44 -15.43 -36.68
C LEU A 550 21.11 -14.63 -36.64
N GLN A 551 20.27 -14.78 -37.65
CA GLN A 551 19.01 -14.05 -37.78
C GLN A 551 17.91 -14.61 -36.86
N GLU A 552 17.85 -15.94 -36.72
CA GLU A 552 16.97 -16.62 -35.77
C GLU A 552 17.32 -16.25 -34.31
N GLN A 553 18.61 -16.07 -34.01
CA GLN A 553 19.05 -15.58 -32.70
C GLN A 553 18.61 -14.13 -32.43
N VAL A 554 18.69 -13.25 -33.43
CA VAL A 554 18.25 -11.85 -33.30
C VAL A 554 16.75 -11.76 -33.01
N PHE A 555 15.92 -12.60 -33.66
CA PHE A 555 14.48 -12.63 -33.38
C PHE A 555 14.19 -13.00 -31.92
N VAL A 556 14.77 -14.09 -31.43
CA VAL A 556 14.55 -14.54 -30.03
C VAL A 556 15.01 -13.47 -29.03
N ARG A 557 16.14 -12.80 -29.26
CA ARG A 557 16.61 -11.69 -28.40
C ARG A 557 15.62 -10.53 -28.38
N LYS A 558 15.14 -10.07 -29.54
CA LYS A 558 14.13 -9.00 -29.60
C LYS A 558 12.84 -9.38 -28.88
N VAL A 559 12.44 -10.65 -28.91
CA VAL A 559 11.27 -11.12 -28.14
C VAL A 559 11.53 -11.10 -26.63
N ILE A 560 12.75 -11.45 -26.19
CA ILE A 560 13.16 -11.33 -24.79
C ILE A 560 13.16 -9.86 -24.34
N GLU A 561 13.74 -8.96 -25.12
CA GLU A 561 13.77 -7.52 -24.83
C GLU A 561 12.36 -6.92 -24.75
N LEU A 562 11.46 -7.32 -25.65
CA LEU A 562 10.06 -6.92 -25.64
C LEU A 562 9.35 -7.40 -24.37
N HIS A 563 9.64 -8.62 -23.93
CA HIS A 563 9.09 -9.20 -22.70
C HIS A 563 9.55 -8.44 -21.47
N ASP A 564 10.85 -8.19 -21.35
CA ASP A 564 11.44 -7.45 -20.23
C ASP A 564 10.85 -6.03 -20.16
N LYS A 565 10.74 -5.32 -21.30
CA LYS A 565 10.14 -3.97 -21.38
C LYS A 565 8.73 -3.94 -20.83
N TYR A 566 7.84 -4.80 -21.34
CA TYR A 566 6.44 -4.77 -20.92
C TYR A 566 6.18 -5.40 -19.56
N LEU A 567 7.02 -6.35 -19.13
CA LEU A 567 6.97 -6.85 -17.76
C LEU A 567 7.34 -5.74 -16.76
N ALA A 568 8.33 -4.91 -17.06
CA ALA A 568 8.63 -3.71 -16.26
C ALA A 568 7.42 -2.77 -16.19
N TYR A 569 6.70 -2.54 -17.29
CA TYR A 569 5.49 -1.72 -17.25
C TYR A 569 4.39 -2.33 -16.37
N VAL A 570 4.21 -3.66 -16.41
CA VAL A 570 3.27 -4.34 -15.51
C VAL A 570 3.65 -4.18 -14.04
N ASN A 571 4.95 -4.29 -13.74
CA ASN A 571 5.43 -4.22 -12.37
C ASN A 571 5.41 -2.79 -11.83
N ASP A 572 5.96 -1.84 -12.59
CA ASP A 572 6.26 -0.48 -12.15
C ASP A 572 5.09 0.47 -12.40
N CYS A 573 4.55 0.51 -13.64
CA CYS A 573 3.45 1.41 -13.99
C CYS A 573 2.10 0.93 -13.46
N PHE A 574 1.86 -0.38 -13.54
CA PHE A 574 0.57 -1.01 -13.21
C PHE A 574 0.58 -1.75 -11.88
N GLN A 575 1.59 -1.52 -11.03
CA GLN A 575 1.66 -2.00 -9.64
C GLN A 575 1.43 -3.52 -9.48
N ASN A 576 1.98 -4.34 -10.38
CA ASN A 576 1.79 -5.81 -10.42
C ASN A 576 0.32 -6.26 -10.54
N HIS A 577 -0.54 -5.48 -11.19
CA HIS A 577 -1.95 -5.79 -11.28
C HIS A 577 -2.24 -7.00 -12.19
N THR A 578 -3.06 -7.94 -11.69
CA THR A 578 -3.30 -9.25 -12.32
C THR A 578 -3.90 -9.18 -13.73
N LEU A 579 -4.76 -8.19 -14.00
CA LEU A 579 -5.32 -7.96 -15.34
C LEU A 579 -4.23 -7.71 -16.38
N PHE A 580 -3.19 -6.95 -16.03
CA PHE A 580 -2.11 -6.63 -16.97
C PHE A 580 -1.14 -7.80 -17.16
N HIS A 581 -0.90 -8.62 -16.13
CA HIS A 581 -0.20 -9.91 -16.31
C HIS A 581 -0.96 -10.84 -17.26
N LYS A 582 -2.29 -10.93 -17.11
CA LYS A 582 -3.15 -11.71 -18.01
C LYS A 582 -3.10 -11.16 -19.44
N ALA A 583 -3.23 -9.85 -19.60
CA ALA A 583 -3.14 -9.18 -20.91
C ALA A 583 -1.78 -9.40 -21.59
N LEU A 584 -0.68 -9.29 -20.85
CA LEU A 584 0.67 -9.55 -21.33
C LEU A 584 0.81 -11.02 -21.78
N LYS A 585 0.35 -11.96 -20.96
CA LYS A 585 0.37 -13.39 -21.27
C LYS A 585 -0.41 -13.69 -22.55
N GLU A 586 -1.66 -13.21 -22.64
CA GLU A 586 -2.50 -13.43 -23.82
C GLU A 586 -1.91 -12.77 -25.08
N ALA A 587 -1.27 -11.61 -24.96
CA ALA A 587 -0.59 -10.96 -26.09
C ALA A 587 0.60 -11.80 -26.61
N PHE A 588 1.46 -12.28 -25.70
CA PHE A 588 2.60 -13.14 -26.06
C PHE A 588 2.15 -14.47 -26.65
N GLU A 589 1.09 -15.09 -26.11
CA GLU A 589 0.51 -16.31 -26.68
C GLU A 589 0.04 -16.13 -28.14
N VAL A 590 -0.36 -14.94 -28.57
CA VAL A 590 -0.82 -14.69 -29.95
C VAL A 590 0.32 -14.74 -30.96
N PHE A 591 1.45 -14.08 -30.68
CA PHE A 591 2.54 -13.97 -31.66
C PHE A 591 3.65 -15.02 -31.46
N CYS A 592 3.90 -15.49 -30.23
CA CYS A 592 4.87 -16.57 -29.99
C CYS A 592 4.42 -17.91 -30.61
N ASN A 593 3.14 -18.09 -30.90
CA ASN A 593 2.63 -19.30 -31.56
C ASN A 593 2.50 -19.15 -33.09
N LYS A 594 3.04 -18.07 -33.68
CA LYS A 594 3.19 -17.93 -35.14
C LYS A 594 4.54 -18.48 -35.58
N GLY A 595 4.57 -19.21 -36.69
CA GLY A 595 5.84 -19.67 -37.29
C GLY A 595 6.58 -18.51 -37.94
N VAL A 596 7.90 -18.63 -38.06
CA VAL A 596 8.78 -17.67 -38.75
C VAL A 596 9.62 -18.44 -39.76
N GLY A 597 9.53 -18.09 -41.05
CA GLY A 597 10.36 -18.71 -42.10
C GLY A 597 10.19 -20.24 -42.22
N GLY A 598 9.03 -20.78 -41.88
CA GLY A 598 8.76 -22.22 -41.85
C GLY A 598 9.29 -22.96 -40.61
N SER A 599 9.85 -22.24 -39.62
CA SER A 599 10.23 -22.76 -38.30
C SER A 599 9.20 -22.38 -37.24
N SER A 600 8.92 -23.28 -36.31
CA SER A 600 8.09 -22.96 -35.15
C SER A 600 8.91 -22.22 -34.09
N SER A 601 8.26 -21.39 -33.26
CA SER A 601 8.96 -20.76 -32.13
C SER A 601 9.58 -21.76 -31.16
N ALA A 602 8.95 -22.93 -31.00
CA ALA A 602 9.49 -24.05 -30.23
C ALA A 602 10.86 -24.52 -30.77
N GLU A 603 10.99 -24.66 -32.10
CA GLU A 603 12.25 -25.01 -32.76
C GLU A 603 13.30 -23.89 -32.63
N LEU A 604 12.87 -22.63 -32.79
CA LEU A 604 13.75 -21.46 -32.70
C LEU A 604 14.33 -21.32 -31.29
N LEU A 605 13.50 -21.44 -30.24
CA LEU A 605 13.98 -21.41 -28.85
C LEU A 605 14.92 -22.58 -28.55
N ALA A 606 14.60 -23.80 -28.99
CA ALA A 606 15.47 -24.95 -28.79
C ALA A 606 16.83 -24.77 -29.50
N THR A 607 16.83 -24.16 -30.69
CA THR A 607 18.04 -23.84 -31.45
C THR A 607 18.83 -22.70 -30.80
N PHE A 608 18.16 -21.70 -30.24
CA PHE A 608 18.77 -20.61 -29.50
C PHE A 608 19.54 -21.13 -28.28
N CYS A 609 18.91 -21.96 -27.43
CA CYS A 609 19.59 -22.60 -26.30
C CYS A 609 20.79 -23.45 -26.75
N ASP A 610 20.64 -24.22 -27.82
CA ASP A 610 21.71 -25.06 -28.36
C ASP A 610 22.92 -24.26 -28.85
N ASN A 611 22.71 -23.05 -29.39
CA ASN A 611 23.81 -22.19 -29.81
C ASN A 611 24.54 -21.55 -28.64
N ILE A 612 23.83 -21.20 -27.56
CA ILE A 612 24.41 -20.63 -26.34
C ILE A 612 25.23 -21.68 -25.57
N LEU A 613 24.75 -22.92 -25.51
CA LEU A 613 25.37 -23.99 -24.69
C LEU A 613 26.53 -24.73 -25.41
N LYS A 614 26.74 -24.51 -26.71
CA LYS A 614 27.83 -25.13 -27.47
C LYS A 614 29.19 -24.54 -27.14
N LYS A 615 30.21 -25.40 -27.10
CA LYS A 615 31.61 -25.00 -26.93
C LYS A 615 32.08 -24.16 -28.13
N GLY A 616 32.41 -22.89 -27.88
CA GLY A 616 32.76 -21.92 -28.93
C GLY A 616 31.54 -21.32 -29.65
N GLY A 617 30.39 -21.22 -28.96
CA GLY A 617 29.17 -20.56 -29.45
C GLY A 617 29.41 -19.15 -30.00
N SER A 618 28.44 -18.65 -30.77
CA SER A 618 28.54 -17.40 -31.55
C SER A 618 28.82 -16.16 -30.70
N GLU A 619 28.51 -16.19 -29.41
CA GLU A 619 28.79 -15.12 -28.45
C GLU A 619 29.57 -15.66 -27.25
N LYS A 620 30.65 -14.96 -26.88
CA LYS A 620 31.35 -15.17 -25.61
C LYS A 620 30.59 -14.44 -24.50
N LEU A 621 29.47 -14.99 -24.07
CA LEU A 621 28.73 -14.51 -22.90
C LEU A 621 29.43 -14.95 -21.60
N SER A 622 29.26 -14.21 -20.51
CA SER A 622 29.67 -14.67 -19.18
C SER A 622 28.73 -15.76 -18.66
N ASP A 623 29.16 -16.53 -17.66
CA ASP A 623 28.32 -17.58 -17.08
C ASP A 623 27.03 -17.01 -16.47
N GLU A 624 27.08 -15.80 -15.88
CA GLU A 624 25.90 -15.12 -15.32
C GLU A 624 24.91 -14.71 -16.41
N ALA A 625 25.41 -14.15 -17.52
CA ALA A 625 24.56 -13.73 -18.63
C ALA A 625 23.88 -14.93 -19.33
N ILE A 626 24.58 -16.08 -19.40
CA ILE A 626 24.01 -17.33 -19.90
C ILE A 626 22.86 -17.76 -19.00
N GLU A 627 23.07 -17.83 -17.69
CA GLU A 627 22.08 -18.26 -16.72
C GLU A 627 20.82 -17.36 -16.74
N GLU A 628 21.01 -16.03 -16.79
CA GLU A 628 19.91 -15.07 -16.93
C GLU A 628 19.12 -15.28 -18.24
N THR A 629 19.84 -15.46 -19.35
CA THR A 629 19.22 -15.70 -20.66
C THR A 629 18.41 -17.00 -20.67
N LEU A 630 18.93 -18.07 -20.06
CA LEU A 630 18.24 -19.35 -19.94
C LEU A 630 16.96 -19.23 -19.11
N GLU A 631 16.98 -18.44 -18.03
CA GLU A 631 15.78 -18.16 -17.25
C GLU A 631 14.72 -17.42 -18.09
N LYS A 632 15.12 -16.42 -18.88
CA LYS A 632 14.21 -15.68 -19.78
C LYS A 632 13.61 -16.57 -20.86
N VAL A 633 14.39 -17.48 -21.46
CA VAL A 633 13.86 -18.46 -22.43
C VAL A 633 12.84 -19.39 -21.78
N VAL A 634 13.10 -19.85 -20.56
CA VAL A 634 12.17 -20.70 -19.81
C VAL A 634 10.88 -19.96 -19.46
N LYS A 635 10.94 -18.66 -19.16
CA LYS A 635 9.74 -17.81 -19.00
C LYS A 635 8.96 -17.68 -20.31
N LEU A 636 9.64 -17.48 -21.45
CA LEU A 636 8.99 -17.40 -22.76
C LEU A 636 8.31 -18.70 -23.18
N LEU A 637 8.86 -19.86 -22.78
CA LEU A 637 8.26 -21.18 -23.04
C LEU A 637 6.85 -21.30 -22.43
N ALA A 638 6.51 -20.53 -21.40
CA ALA A 638 5.18 -20.50 -20.82
C ALA A 638 4.10 -19.96 -21.78
N TYR A 639 4.49 -19.15 -22.78
CA TYR A 639 3.60 -18.57 -23.80
C TYR A 639 3.48 -19.45 -25.07
N ILE A 640 4.28 -20.51 -25.16
CA ILE A 640 4.25 -21.44 -26.29
C ILE A 640 3.26 -22.57 -26.02
N SER A 641 2.42 -22.84 -27.01
CA SER A 641 1.45 -23.94 -26.99
C SER A 641 2.15 -25.29 -27.17
N ASP A 642 2.98 -25.44 -28.19
CA ASP A 642 3.62 -26.70 -28.58
C ASP A 642 4.94 -26.98 -27.81
N LYS A 643 4.83 -27.15 -26.49
CA LYS A 643 5.99 -27.40 -25.62
C LYS A 643 6.59 -28.79 -25.83
N ASP A 644 5.78 -29.77 -26.22
CA ASP A 644 6.24 -31.09 -26.62
C ASP A 644 7.19 -31.05 -27.84
N LEU A 645 6.89 -30.19 -28.81
CA LEU A 645 7.75 -29.96 -29.96
C LEU A 645 9.09 -29.33 -29.54
N PHE A 646 9.07 -28.36 -28.61
CA PHE A 646 10.29 -27.82 -28.01
C PHE A 646 11.08 -28.92 -27.32
N ALA A 647 10.42 -29.76 -26.50
CA ALA A 647 11.06 -30.83 -25.75
C ALA A 647 11.82 -31.80 -26.67
N GLU A 648 11.20 -32.23 -27.77
CA GLU A 648 11.81 -33.17 -28.70
C GLU A 648 12.94 -32.55 -29.53
N PHE A 649 12.80 -31.30 -30.00
CA PHE A 649 13.91 -30.59 -30.64
C PHE A 649 15.08 -30.37 -29.67
N TYR A 650 14.78 -29.97 -28.43
CA TYR A 650 15.79 -29.74 -27.40
C TYR A 650 16.49 -31.04 -27.01
N ARG A 651 15.74 -32.12 -26.76
CA ARG A 651 16.26 -33.46 -26.43
C ARG A 651 17.22 -33.97 -27.49
N LYS A 652 16.88 -33.77 -28.76
CA LYS A 652 17.73 -34.17 -29.88
C LYS A 652 19.03 -33.35 -29.97
N LYS A 653 18.95 -32.05 -29.75
CA LYS A 653 20.11 -31.16 -29.71
C LYS A 653 21.01 -31.46 -28.50
N LEU A 654 20.41 -31.68 -27.32
CA LEU A 654 21.09 -32.13 -26.11
C LEU A 654 21.83 -33.45 -26.36
N ALA A 655 21.18 -34.46 -26.98
CA ALA A 655 21.82 -35.74 -27.29
C ALA A 655 23.09 -35.56 -28.13
N ARG A 656 23.03 -34.67 -29.13
CA ARG A 656 24.19 -34.35 -29.97
C ARG A 656 25.31 -33.67 -29.18
N ARG A 657 24.99 -32.70 -28.32
CA ARG A 657 25.99 -32.01 -27.48
C ARG A 657 26.68 -32.96 -26.51
N LEU A 658 25.89 -33.83 -25.88
CA LEU A 658 26.35 -34.84 -24.93
C LEU A 658 27.26 -35.89 -25.57
N LEU A 659 26.97 -36.35 -26.80
CA LEU A 659 27.75 -37.40 -27.47
C LEU A 659 28.95 -36.88 -28.28
N PHE A 660 28.81 -35.74 -28.96
CA PHE A 660 29.78 -35.33 -30.00
C PHE A 660 30.47 -34.00 -29.74
N ASP A 661 29.73 -33.01 -29.25
CA ASP A 661 30.20 -31.61 -29.27
C ASP A 661 30.81 -31.15 -27.94
N LYS A 662 30.85 -32.02 -26.90
CA LYS A 662 31.29 -31.76 -25.51
C LYS A 662 30.84 -30.38 -25.03
N SER A 663 29.73 -30.31 -24.30
CA SER A 663 29.15 -29.07 -23.76
C SER A 663 30.19 -28.13 -23.15
N ALA A 664 29.98 -26.82 -23.33
CA ALA A 664 30.93 -25.82 -22.83
C ALA A 664 31.10 -25.92 -21.30
N ASN A 665 29.99 -26.19 -20.60
CA ASN A 665 29.90 -26.34 -19.16
C ASN A 665 28.77 -27.35 -18.82
N ASP A 666 29.10 -28.42 -18.08
CA ASP A 666 28.14 -29.46 -17.66
C ASP A 666 27.12 -28.91 -16.64
N ASP A 667 27.46 -27.87 -15.88
CA ASP A 667 26.56 -27.27 -14.88
C ASP A 667 25.42 -26.49 -15.54
N HIS A 668 25.70 -25.76 -16.63
CA HIS A 668 24.68 -25.07 -17.42
C HIS A 668 23.65 -26.04 -18.01
N GLU A 669 24.09 -27.23 -18.47
CA GLU A 669 23.19 -28.28 -18.96
C GLU A 669 22.28 -28.83 -17.86
N ARG A 670 22.78 -28.94 -16.62
CA ARG A 670 21.96 -29.34 -15.46
C ARG A 670 21.03 -28.22 -15.00
N SER A 671 21.50 -26.97 -15.04
CA SER A 671 20.74 -25.79 -14.66
C SER A 671 19.48 -25.64 -15.51
N ILE A 672 19.62 -25.66 -16.85
CA ILE A 672 18.47 -25.49 -17.75
C ILE A 672 17.43 -26.61 -17.58
N LEU A 673 17.86 -27.87 -17.37
CA LEU A 673 16.93 -28.97 -17.09
C LEU A 673 16.18 -28.75 -15.77
N THR A 674 16.85 -28.23 -14.75
CA THR A 674 16.21 -27.89 -13.47
C THR A 674 15.17 -26.79 -13.66
N LYS A 675 15.47 -25.74 -14.42
CA LYS A 675 14.52 -24.65 -14.73
C LYS A 675 13.32 -25.14 -15.55
N LEU A 676 13.56 -25.99 -16.56
CA LEU A 676 12.51 -26.62 -17.36
C LEU A 676 11.60 -27.50 -16.49
N LYS A 677 12.16 -28.24 -15.52
CA LYS A 677 11.39 -29.06 -14.58
C LYS A 677 10.51 -28.22 -13.66
N GLN A 678 11.00 -27.07 -13.20
CA GLN A 678 10.21 -26.15 -12.36
C GLN A 678 9.00 -25.58 -13.10
N GLN A 679 9.16 -25.19 -14.38
CA GLN A 679 8.06 -24.60 -15.16
C GLN A 679 7.13 -25.63 -15.82
N CYS A 680 7.68 -26.71 -16.37
CA CYS A 680 6.93 -27.69 -17.18
C CYS A 680 6.67 -29.02 -16.46
N GLY A 681 7.25 -29.24 -15.27
CA GLY A 681 7.08 -30.45 -14.46
C GLY A 681 8.06 -31.57 -14.78
N GLY A 682 8.19 -32.55 -13.86
CA GLY A 682 9.19 -33.62 -13.97
C GLY A 682 8.98 -34.61 -15.12
N GLN A 683 7.74 -34.81 -15.59
CA GLN A 683 7.49 -35.69 -16.75
C GLN A 683 8.09 -35.10 -18.04
N PHE A 684 8.14 -33.77 -18.15
CA PHE A 684 8.70 -33.07 -19.30
C PHE A 684 10.21 -33.30 -19.44
N THR A 685 10.93 -33.30 -18.32
CA THR A 685 12.40 -33.40 -18.31
C THR A 685 12.93 -34.82 -18.09
N SER A 686 12.09 -35.76 -17.65
CA SER A 686 12.46 -37.14 -17.29
C SER A 686 13.39 -37.82 -18.31
N LYS A 687 13.06 -37.78 -19.62
CA LYS A 687 13.91 -38.37 -20.67
C LYS A 687 15.29 -37.70 -20.75
N MET A 688 15.34 -36.37 -20.66
CA MET A 688 16.58 -35.59 -20.76
C MET A 688 17.46 -35.74 -19.51
N GLU A 689 16.86 -35.79 -18.32
CA GLU A 689 17.55 -36.12 -17.06
C GLU A 689 18.14 -37.54 -17.10
N GLY A 690 17.40 -38.48 -17.68
CA GLY A 690 17.86 -39.84 -17.94
C GLY A 690 19.11 -39.88 -18.84
N MET A 691 19.16 -39.06 -19.88
CA MET A 691 20.33 -38.97 -20.77
C MET A 691 21.60 -38.48 -20.05
N VAL A 692 21.47 -37.47 -19.18
CA VAL A 692 22.60 -36.97 -18.37
C VAL A 692 23.07 -38.03 -17.36
N THR A 693 22.12 -38.78 -16.79
CA THR A 693 22.41 -39.89 -15.86
C THR A 693 23.14 -41.03 -16.58
N ASP A 694 22.67 -41.43 -17.77
CA ASP A 694 23.31 -42.46 -18.59
C ASP A 694 24.77 -42.13 -18.90
N LEU A 695 25.09 -40.86 -19.21
CA LEU A 695 26.48 -40.46 -19.43
C LEU A 695 27.35 -40.53 -18.18
N THR A 696 26.78 -40.27 -17.01
CA THR A 696 27.50 -40.41 -15.74
C THR A 696 27.82 -41.88 -15.49
N LEU A 697 26.83 -42.76 -15.68
CA LEU A 697 26.99 -44.22 -15.56
C LEU A 697 27.90 -44.83 -16.63
N ALA A 698 27.96 -44.22 -17.82
CA ALA A 698 28.83 -44.68 -18.89
C ALA A 698 30.32 -44.57 -18.52
N ARG A 699 30.72 -43.53 -17.76
CA ARG A 699 32.11 -43.36 -17.29
C ARG A 699 32.50 -44.47 -16.30
N GLU A 700 31.60 -44.79 -15.37
CA GLU A 700 31.79 -45.88 -14.41
C GLU A 700 31.85 -47.25 -15.12
N ASN A 701 30.95 -47.48 -16.09
CA ASN A 701 30.94 -48.71 -16.88
C ASN A 701 32.20 -48.88 -17.73
N GLN A 702 32.72 -47.80 -18.30
CA GLN A 702 33.96 -47.82 -19.05
C GLN A 702 35.15 -48.20 -18.16
N THR A 703 35.23 -47.63 -16.95
CA THR A 703 36.28 -47.98 -15.96
C THR A 703 36.23 -49.48 -15.62
N SER A 704 35.03 -50.01 -15.35
CA SER A 704 34.86 -51.45 -15.10
C SER A 704 35.23 -52.33 -16.31
N PHE A 705 35.04 -51.83 -17.53
CA PHE A 705 35.39 -52.57 -18.75
C PHE A 705 36.92 -52.62 -18.92
N GLU A 706 37.61 -51.52 -18.65
CA GLU A 706 39.07 -51.47 -18.66
C GLU A 706 39.67 -52.40 -17.59
N GLU A 707 39.09 -52.45 -16.39
CA GLU A 707 39.45 -53.43 -15.36
C GLU A 707 39.24 -54.87 -15.85
N TYR A 708 38.11 -55.16 -16.49
CA TYR A 708 37.82 -56.49 -17.05
C TYR A 708 38.85 -56.90 -18.12
N LEU A 709 39.25 -55.98 -19.00
CA LEU A 709 40.29 -56.23 -20.01
C LEU A 709 41.66 -56.45 -19.38
N SER A 710 42.00 -55.70 -18.33
CA SER A 710 43.27 -55.87 -17.60
C SER A 710 43.38 -57.24 -16.92
N ASN A 711 42.27 -57.75 -16.38
CA ASN A 711 42.21 -59.05 -15.71
C ASN A 711 42.14 -60.23 -16.70
N ASN A 712 41.76 -59.99 -17.96
CA ASN A 712 41.57 -61.03 -18.98
C ASN A 712 42.41 -60.73 -20.24
N SER A 713 43.74 -60.84 -20.13
CA SER A 713 44.67 -60.49 -21.23
C SER A 713 44.43 -61.29 -22.53
N ASN A 714 43.85 -62.50 -22.44
CA ASN A 714 43.52 -63.34 -23.61
C ASN A 714 42.34 -62.81 -24.44
N VAL A 715 41.56 -61.87 -23.91
CA VAL A 715 40.31 -61.36 -24.50
C VAL A 715 40.53 -59.99 -25.17
N ASN A 716 41.76 -59.47 -25.18
CA ASN A 716 42.06 -58.15 -25.74
C ASN A 716 41.73 -58.09 -27.27
N PRO A 717 40.85 -57.18 -27.71
CA PRO A 717 40.46 -57.05 -29.11
C PRO A 717 41.57 -56.46 -30.01
N GLY A 718 42.64 -55.88 -29.44
CA GLY A 718 43.75 -55.30 -30.19
C GLY A 718 43.49 -53.89 -30.74
N ILE A 719 42.31 -53.34 -30.48
CA ILE A 719 41.90 -51.96 -30.79
C ILE A 719 41.42 -51.32 -29.48
N ASP A 720 41.77 -50.05 -29.26
CA ASP A 720 41.23 -49.27 -28.14
C ASP A 720 39.72 -49.03 -28.34
N LEU A 721 38.92 -49.49 -27.37
CA LEU A 721 37.46 -49.48 -27.45
C LEU A 721 36.86 -48.73 -26.26
N THR A 722 36.15 -47.65 -26.56
CA THR A 722 35.28 -46.96 -25.61
C THR A 722 33.83 -47.19 -26.00
N VAL A 723 32.99 -47.65 -25.07
CA VAL A 723 31.57 -47.88 -25.31
C VAL A 723 30.71 -47.07 -24.35
N THR A 724 29.79 -46.27 -24.91
CA THR A 724 28.79 -45.53 -24.13
C THR A 724 27.45 -46.25 -24.21
N VAL A 725 27.01 -46.81 -23.08
CA VAL A 725 25.73 -47.52 -22.99
C VAL A 725 24.60 -46.53 -22.72
N LEU A 726 23.59 -46.52 -23.59
CA LEU A 726 22.48 -45.56 -23.56
C LEU A 726 21.14 -46.30 -23.32
N THR A 727 20.27 -45.75 -22.49
CA THR A 727 18.97 -46.35 -22.18
C THR A 727 17.94 -46.04 -23.27
N THR A 728 17.41 -47.10 -23.92
CA THR A 728 16.34 -46.97 -24.91
C THR A 728 15.11 -46.29 -24.29
N GLY A 729 14.58 -45.26 -24.96
CA GLY A 729 13.41 -44.49 -24.52
C GLY A 729 13.75 -43.11 -23.93
N PHE A 730 14.95 -42.92 -23.39
CA PHE A 730 15.46 -41.60 -23.00
C PHE A 730 16.07 -40.86 -24.19
N TRP A 731 16.88 -41.57 -24.97
CA TRP A 731 17.60 -41.03 -26.12
C TRP A 731 16.75 -40.99 -27.40
N PRO A 732 17.07 -40.10 -28.36
CA PRO A 732 16.38 -40.06 -29.65
C PRO A 732 16.43 -41.42 -30.37
N SER A 733 15.42 -41.70 -31.20
CA SER A 733 15.38 -42.94 -31.96
C SER A 733 16.36 -42.90 -33.13
N TYR A 734 17.44 -43.66 -33.00
CA TYR A 734 18.44 -43.83 -34.05
C TYR A 734 18.13 -45.06 -34.90
N LYS A 735 18.39 -44.98 -36.21
CA LYS A 735 18.26 -46.15 -37.08
C LYS A 735 19.36 -47.15 -36.73
N SER A 736 18.99 -48.38 -36.39
CA SER A 736 19.89 -49.52 -36.26
C SER A 736 19.86 -50.32 -37.57
N PHE A 737 21.01 -50.51 -38.20
CA PHE A 737 21.19 -51.36 -39.36
C PHE A 737 22.29 -52.38 -39.08
N ASP A 738 22.17 -53.57 -39.66
CA ASP A 738 23.20 -54.59 -39.64
C ASP A 738 24.29 -54.20 -40.66
N LEU A 739 25.15 -53.25 -40.26
CA LEU A 739 26.36 -52.90 -40.98
C LEU A 739 27.30 -54.11 -40.97
N ASN A 740 27.80 -54.51 -42.13
CA ASN A 740 28.85 -55.51 -42.23
C ASN A 740 30.17 -54.88 -41.72
N LEU A 741 30.48 -55.12 -40.46
CA LEU A 741 31.69 -54.61 -39.83
C LEU A 741 32.93 -55.40 -40.29
N PRO A 742 34.09 -54.73 -40.42
CA PRO A 742 35.38 -55.40 -40.52
C PRO A 742 35.62 -56.34 -39.34
N ALA A 743 36.34 -57.46 -39.58
CA ALA A 743 36.54 -58.53 -38.61
C ALA A 743 37.12 -58.04 -37.27
N GLU A 744 38.01 -57.05 -37.32
CA GLU A 744 38.63 -56.45 -36.14
C GLU A 744 37.61 -55.71 -35.26
N MET A 745 36.62 -55.05 -35.89
CA MET A 745 35.55 -54.34 -35.18
C MET A 745 34.49 -55.31 -34.65
N VAL A 746 34.23 -56.43 -35.35
CA VAL A 746 33.34 -57.50 -34.87
C VAL A 746 33.86 -58.05 -33.55
N LYS A 747 35.16 -58.37 -33.47
CA LYS A 747 35.79 -58.85 -32.23
C LYS A 747 35.60 -57.86 -31.06
N CYS A 748 35.73 -56.56 -31.31
CA CYS A 748 35.48 -55.53 -30.30
C CYS A 748 34.05 -55.57 -29.74
N VAL A 749 33.06 -55.74 -30.62
CA VAL A 749 31.63 -55.81 -30.26
C VAL A 749 31.34 -57.06 -29.42
N GLU A 750 31.92 -58.20 -29.78
CA GLU A 750 31.75 -59.47 -29.07
C GLU A 750 32.33 -59.42 -27.64
N VAL A 751 33.57 -58.95 -27.50
CA VAL A 751 34.23 -58.80 -26.20
C VAL A 751 33.42 -57.91 -25.25
N PHE A 752 32.89 -56.79 -25.75
CA PHE A 752 32.06 -55.92 -24.93
C PHE A 752 30.71 -56.57 -24.56
N ARG A 753 30.10 -57.34 -25.47
CA ARG A 753 28.86 -58.07 -25.18
C ARG A 753 29.06 -59.10 -24.06
N GLU A 754 30.16 -59.85 -24.10
CA GLU A 754 30.50 -60.83 -23.05
C GLU A 754 30.65 -60.14 -21.68
N PHE A 755 31.43 -59.06 -21.62
CA PHE A 755 31.56 -58.24 -20.42
C PHE A 755 30.21 -57.71 -19.91
N TYR A 756 29.37 -57.16 -20.78
CA TYR A 756 28.12 -56.56 -20.33
C TYR A 756 27.11 -57.61 -19.84
N GLN A 757 27.14 -58.82 -20.39
CA GLN A 757 26.33 -59.95 -19.92
C GLN A 757 26.70 -60.41 -18.51
N THR A 758 27.97 -60.25 -18.08
CA THR A 758 28.35 -60.55 -16.68
C THR A 758 27.73 -59.56 -15.71
N LYS A 759 27.47 -58.31 -16.13
CA LYS A 759 26.82 -57.28 -15.30
C LYS A 759 25.31 -57.42 -15.25
N THR A 760 24.64 -57.66 -16.39
CA THR A 760 23.17 -57.73 -16.44
C THR A 760 22.68 -58.87 -17.33
N LYS A 761 21.94 -59.83 -16.76
CA LYS A 761 21.39 -60.99 -17.50
C LYS A 761 20.04 -60.72 -18.17
N HIS A 762 19.35 -59.64 -17.80
CA HIS A 762 17.99 -59.33 -18.26
C HIS A 762 17.91 -58.22 -19.32
N ARG A 763 19.06 -57.68 -19.78
CA ARG A 763 19.11 -56.57 -20.73
C ARG A 763 19.71 -57.02 -22.06
N LYS A 764 19.16 -56.51 -23.16
CA LYS A 764 19.69 -56.73 -24.52
C LYS A 764 20.40 -55.47 -25.02
N LEU A 765 21.61 -55.63 -25.55
CA LEU A 765 22.35 -54.55 -26.20
C LEU A 765 22.08 -54.52 -27.71
N THR A 766 21.91 -53.31 -28.25
CA THR A 766 21.85 -53.03 -29.69
C THR A 766 22.89 -51.96 -30.01
N PHE A 767 23.84 -52.27 -30.89
CA PHE A 767 24.88 -51.32 -31.28
C PHE A 767 24.36 -50.35 -32.34
N ILE A 768 24.61 -49.05 -32.15
CA ILE A 768 24.17 -47.99 -33.04
C ILE A 768 25.39 -47.41 -33.77
N TYR A 769 25.75 -48.02 -34.89
CA TYR A 769 26.98 -47.67 -35.63
C TYR A 769 26.98 -46.26 -36.20
N SER A 770 25.80 -45.69 -36.47
CA SER A 770 25.64 -44.31 -36.96
C SER A 770 26.16 -43.22 -35.99
N LEU A 771 26.30 -43.55 -34.70
CA LEU A 771 26.82 -42.63 -33.68
C LEU A 771 28.29 -42.86 -33.33
N GLY A 772 28.90 -43.93 -33.85
CA GLY A 772 30.28 -44.26 -33.53
C GLY A 772 31.30 -43.39 -34.24
N THR A 773 32.43 -43.19 -33.59
CA THR A 773 33.61 -42.48 -34.10
C THR A 773 34.83 -43.38 -34.03
N CYS A 774 35.66 -43.35 -35.06
CA CYS A 774 36.87 -44.17 -35.16
C CYS A 774 38.07 -43.27 -35.51
N ASN A 775 39.23 -43.63 -34.96
CA ASN A 775 40.51 -43.01 -35.32
C ASN A 775 41.28 -43.99 -36.20
N LEU A 776 41.49 -43.64 -37.46
CA LEU A 776 42.25 -44.45 -38.41
C LEU A 776 43.61 -43.82 -38.69
N ILE A 777 44.62 -44.66 -38.92
CA ILE A 777 45.94 -44.21 -39.36
C ILE A 777 46.04 -44.44 -40.87
N GLY A 778 45.94 -43.35 -41.64
CA GLY A 778 46.10 -43.36 -43.09
C GLY A 778 47.57 -43.22 -43.48
N LYS A 779 48.10 -44.19 -44.23
CA LYS A 779 49.46 -44.15 -44.79
C LYS A 779 49.42 -43.59 -46.22
N PHE A 780 49.59 -42.28 -46.35
CA PHE A 780 49.70 -41.60 -47.64
C PHE A 780 51.17 -41.44 -48.04
N GLU A 781 51.47 -41.35 -49.35
CA GLU A 781 52.83 -41.15 -49.87
C GLU A 781 53.54 -39.93 -49.24
N PRO A 782 52.87 -38.76 -49.08
CA PRO A 782 53.54 -37.58 -48.55
C PRO A 782 53.79 -37.64 -47.03
N LYS A 783 52.87 -38.26 -46.27
CA LYS A 783 52.95 -38.40 -44.81
C LYS A 783 51.86 -39.32 -44.25
N THR A 784 52.12 -39.91 -43.09
CA THR A 784 51.08 -40.59 -42.28
C THR A 784 50.18 -39.58 -41.58
N MET A 785 48.86 -39.82 -41.60
CA MET A 785 47.85 -38.93 -41.02
C MET A 785 46.86 -39.71 -40.15
N GLU A 786 46.38 -39.09 -39.07
CA GLU A 786 45.30 -39.61 -38.24
C GLU A 786 43.96 -39.06 -38.73
N LEU A 787 43.04 -39.93 -39.11
CA LEU A 787 41.71 -39.62 -39.60
C LEU A 787 40.68 -39.91 -38.51
N ILE A 788 39.98 -38.89 -38.03
CA ILE A 788 38.82 -39.04 -37.15
C ILE A 788 37.57 -39.09 -38.03
N VAL A 789 36.95 -40.26 -38.11
CA VAL A 789 35.85 -40.57 -39.03
C VAL A 789 34.71 -41.26 -38.29
N THR A 790 33.53 -41.35 -38.90
CA THR A 790 32.42 -42.15 -38.36
C THR A 790 32.66 -43.65 -38.61
N THR A 791 31.93 -44.51 -37.91
CA THR A 791 31.98 -45.98 -38.15
C THR A 791 31.74 -46.33 -39.61
N TYR A 792 30.79 -45.66 -40.28
CA TYR A 792 30.49 -45.89 -41.70
C TYR A 792 31.67 -45.53 -42.60
N GLN A 793 32.30 -44.38 -42.34
CA GLN A 793 33.50 -43.94 -43.05
C GLN A 793 34.68 -44.88 -42.78
N ALA A 794 34.84 -45.36 -41.55
CA ALA A 794 35.89 -46.30 -41.22
C ALA A 794 35.72 -47.64 -41.95
N SER A 795 34.52 -48.23 -41.88
CA SER A 795 34.23 -49.49 -42.57
C SER A 795 34.46 -49.38 -44.07
N ALA A 796 34.07 -48.25 -44.71
CA ALA A 796 34.29 -48.05 -46.13
C ALA A 796 35.79 -47.93 -46.49
N LEU A 797 36.55 -47.16 -45.72
CA LEU A 797 37.98 -46.96 -45.97
C LEU A 797 38.78 -48.25 -45.78
N LEU A 798 38.38 -49.12 -44.84
CA LEU A 798 39.05 -50.39 -44.58
C LEU A 798 38.87 -51.40 -45.74
N LEU A 799 37.83 -51.28 -46.57
CA LEU A 799 37.68 -52.11 -47.79
C LEU A 799 38.84 -51.89 -48.77
N PHE A 800 39.40 -50.68 -48.82
CA PHE A 800 40.49 -50.32 -49.72
C PHE A 800 41.87 -50.86 -49.28
N ASN A 801 41.96 -51.53 -48.12
CA ASN A 801 43.18 -52.26 -47.76
C ASN A 801 43.34 -53.57 -48.55
N SER A 802 42.24 -54.11 -49.09
CA SER A 802 42.23 -55.38 -49.84
C SER A 802 41.98 -55.19 -51.34
N SER A 803 41.49 -54.02 -51.74
CA SER A 803 41.13 -53.69 -53.13
C SER A 803 41.52 -52.26 -53.47
N ASP A 804 42.26 -52.05 -54.56
CA ASP A 804 42.69 -50.71 -54.97
C ASP A 804 41.53 -49.85 -55.52
N ARG A 805 40.57 -50.48 -56.19
CA ARG A 805 39.43 -49.83 -56.85
C ARG A 805 38.13 -50.59 -56.59
N LEU A 806 37.07 -49.86 -56.25
CA LEU A 806 35.72 -50.42 -55.99
C LEU A 806 34.64 -49.55 -56.66
N SER A 807 33.60 -50.19 -57.16
CA SER A 807 32.39 -49.53 -57.67
C SER A 807 31.41 -49.17 -56.54
N TYR A 808 30.52 -48.22 -56.80
CA TYR A 808 29.44 -47.86 -55.87
C TYR A 808 28.62 -49.07 -55.39
N SER A 809 28.21 -49.94 -56.32
CA SER A 809 27.40 -51.13 -56.02
C SER A 809 28.16 -52.15 -55.17
N GLU A 810 29.45 -52.36 -55.42
CA GLU A 810 30.29 -53.23 -54.59
C GLU A 810 30.40 -52.72 -53.16
N ILE A 811 30.64 -51.42 -52.97
CA ILE A 811 30.72 -50.79 -51.64
C ILE A 811 29.37 -50.92 -50.91
N MET A 812 28.26 -50.66 -51.60
CA MET A 812 26.91 -50.78 -51.03
C MET A 812 26.61 -52.20 -50.56
N ILE A 813 26.92 -53.22 -51.38
CA ILE A 813 26.70 -54.64 -51.05
C ILE A 813 27.61 -55.08 -49.91
N GLN A 814 28.91 -54.74 -49.97
CA GLN A 814 29.88 -55.15 -48.96
C GLN A 814 29.57 -54.55 -47.58
N LEU A 815 29.13 -53.28 -47.53
CA LEU A 815 28.79 -52.61 -46.26
C LEU A 815 27.35 -52.88 -45.79
N ASN A 816 26.45 -53.30 -46.67
CA ASN A 816 25.02 -53.44 -46.40
C ASN A 816 24.37 -52.12 -45.92
N LEU A 817 24.65 -51.02 -46.61
CA LEU A 817 24.11 -49.69 -46.30
C LEU A 817 23.01 -49.28 -47.28
N THR A 818 22.12 -48.39 -46.82
CA THR A 818 21.08 -47.79 -47.69
C THR A 818 21.70 -46.80 -48.69
N ASP A 819 21.05 -46.62 -49.85
CA ASP A 819 21.53 -45.72 -50.92
C ASP A 819 21.84 -44.31 -50.40
N ASP A 820 20.92 -43.71 -49.62
CA ASP A 820 21.11 -42.39 -49.00
C ASP A 820 22.37 -42.31 -48.11
N ASP A 821 22.62 -43.36 -47.32
CA ASP A 821 23.77 -43.41 -46.41
C ASP A 821 25.09 -43.61 -47.18
N VAL A 822 25.10 -44.43 -48.24
CA VAL A 822 26.27 -44.64 -49.10
C VAL A 822 26.61 -43.38 -49.88
N VAL A 823 25.62 -42.71 -50.48
CA VAL A 823 25.81 -41.42 -51.17
C VAL A 823 26.44 -40.40 -50.22
N ARG A 824 25.90 -40.26 -49.01
CA ARG A 824 26.39 -39.30 -48.02
C ARG A 824 27.82 -39.63 -47.55
N LEU A 825 28.08 -40.91 -47.32
CA LEU A 825 29.38 -41.46 -46.96
C LEU A 825 30.43 -41.19 -48.04
N LEU A 826 30.19 -41.60 -49.28
CA LEU A 826 31.15 -41.47 -50.38
C LEU A 826 31.35 -40.01 -50.78
N HIS A 827 30.29 -39.19 -50.73
CA HIS A 827 30.42 -37.75 -50.95
C HIS A 827 31.39 -37.12 -49.94
N SER A 828 31.33 -37.53 -48.66
CA SER A 828 32.21 -37.00 -47.61
C SER A 828 33.70 -37.34 -47.80
N LEU A 829 33.99 -38.48 -48.46
CA LEU A 829 35.34 -39.00 -48.66
C LEU A 829 35.96 -38.63 -50.02
N SER A 830 35.15 -38.24 -51.01
CA SER A 830 35.61 -38.03 -52.41
C SER A 830 35.28 -36.65 -53.01
N CYS A 831 34.08 -36.12 -52.77
CA CYS A 831 33.61 -34.88 -53.38
C CYS A 831 33.82 -33.65 -52.47
N ALA A 832 33.77 -33.86 -51.16
CA ALA A 832 33.86 -32.80 -50.15
C ALA A 832 35.31 -32.25 -49.99
N LYS A 833 35.57 -31.56 -48.88
CA LYS A 833 36.85 -30.93 -48.59
C LYS A 833 38.03 -31.92 -48.59
N TYR A 834 37.83 -33.11 -48.01
CA TYR A 834 38.89 -34.11 -47.82
C TYR A 834 38.71 -35.25 -48.83
N LYS A 835 39.46 -35.19 -49.93
CA LYS A 835 39.41 -36.16 -51.04
C LYS A 835 40.33 -37.35 -50.77
N ILE A 836 39.96 -38.12 -49.75
CA ILE A 836 40.67 -39.37 -49.38
C ILE A 836 40.50 -40.43 -50.46
N LEU A 837 39.34 -40.44 -51.12
CA LEU A 837 39.06 -41.29 -52.28
C LEU A 837 39.04 -40.44 -53.55
N SER A 838 39.70 -40.93 -54.59
CA SER A 838 39.58 -40.45 -55.96
C SER A 838 38.33 -41.05 -56.60
N LYS A 839 37.55 -40.24 -57.29
CA LYS A 839 36.30 -40.65 -57.93
C LYS A 839 36.39 -40.54 -59.45
N GLU A 840 35.90 -41.55 -60.17
CA GLU A 840 35.75 -41.56 -61.62
C GLU A 840 34.30 -41.86 -62.03
N PRO A 841 33.63 -40.98 -62.80
CA PRO A 841 34.07 -39.67 -63.30
C PRO A 841 34.13 -38.60 -62.20
N ASN A 842 35.06 -37.64 -62.29
CA ASN A 842 35.26 -36.60 -61.27
C ASN A 842 34.14 -35.53 -61.29
N THR A 843 33.00 -35.85 -60.68
CA THR A 843 31.82 -34.98 -60.55
C THR A 843 31.53 -34.62 -59.08
N LYS A 844 30.70 -33.60 -58.87
CA LYS A 844 30.33 -33.11 -57.51
C LYS A 844 29.25 -33.95 -56.81
N SER A 845 28.59 -34.88 -57.50
CA SER A 845 27.46 -35.67 -57.00
C SER A 845 27.71 -37.16 -57.19
N ILE A 846 27.40 -38.00 -56.20
CA ILE A 846 27.57 -39.46 -56.28
C ILE A 846 26.47 -40.09 -57.14
N SER A 847 26.84 -41.01 -58.02
CA SER A 847 25.98 -41.79 -58.91
C SER A 847 26.26 -43.29 -58.72
N PRO A 848 25.26 -44.17 -58.93
CA PRO A 848 25.43 -45.63 -58.84
C PRO A 848 26.44 -46.23 -59.82
N THR A 849 26.86 -45.49 -60.85
CA THR A 849 27.84 -45.90 -61.87
C THR A 849 29.27 -45.51 -61.54
N ASP A 850 29.50 -44.84 -60.41
CA ASP A 850 30.81 -44.29 -60.06
C ASP A 850 31.77 -45.35 -59.52
N TYR A 851 33.07 -45.12 -59.77
CA TYR A 851 34.18 -45.88 -59.19
C TYR A 851 35.00 -45.02 -58.25
N PHE A 852 35.51 -45.66 -57.21
CA PHE A 852 36.30 -45.05 -56.15
C PHE A 852 37.64 -45.78 -56.02
N GLU A 853 38.71 -45.02 -55.81
CA GLU A 853 40.08 -45.51 -55.63
C GLU A 853 40.75 -44.74 -54.47
N PHE A 854 41.64 -45.39 -53.75
CA PHE A 854 42.39 -44.72 -52.67
C PHE A 854 43.35 -43.65 -53.22
N ASN A 855 43.24 -42.42 -52.75
CA ASN A 855 44.11 -41.33 -53.17
C ASN A 855 45.41 -41.31 -52.36
N SER A 856 46.41 -42.08 -52.80
CA SER A 856 47.73 -42.18 -52.14
C SER A 856 48.47 -40.84 -52.02
N LYS A 857 48.16 -39.88 -52.90
CA LYS A 857 48.81 -38.55 -52.99
C LYS A 857 48.14 -37.47 -52.13
N PHE A 858 47.08 -37.80 -51.39
CA PHE A 858 46.38 -36.84 -50.54
C PHE A 858 47.29 -36.26 -49.44
N THR A 859 47.14 -34.96 -49.14
CA THR A 859 47.82 -34.28 -48.03
C THR A 859 47.00 -33.10 -47.52
N ASP A 860 47.16 -32.76 -46.23
CA ASP A 860 46.56 -31.58 -45.57
C ASP A 860 47.63 -30.84 -44.73
N LYS A 861 47.37 -29.63 -44.26
CA LYS A 861 48.28 -28.93 -43.33
C LYS A 861 48.32 -29.63 -41.96
N MET A 862 47.19 -30.11 -41.47
CA MET A 862 47.08 -30.80 -40.19
C MET A 862 47.51 -32.27 -40.31
N ARG A 863 48.07 -32.86 -39.25
CA ARG A 863 48.37 -34.31 -39.19
C ARG A 863 47.20 -35.14 -38.68
N ARG A 864 46.29 -34.51 -37.94
CA ARG A 864 45.06 -35.10 -37.41
C ARG A 864 43.87 -34.34 -37.99
N ILE A 865 43.03 -35.02 -38.76
CA ILE A 865 41.89 -34.40 -39.44
C ILE A 865 40.60 -35.10 -39.07
N LYS A 866 39.55 -34.33 -38.77
CA LYS A 866 38.18 -34.84 -38.57
C LYS A 866 37.39 -34.66 -39.86
N ILE A 867 36.84 -35.74 -40.40
CA ILE A 867 36.05 -35.73 -41.63
C ILE A 867 34.57 -35.82 -41.25
N PRO A 868 33.82 -34.70 -41.29
CA PRO A 868 32.41 -34.72 -40.93
C PRO A 868 31.57 -35.37 -42.04
N LEU A 869 30.53 -36.11 -41.65
CA LEU A 869 29.45 -36.45 -42.57
C LEU A 869 28.60 -35.20 -42.86
N PRO A 870 28.08 -35.04 -44.08
CA PRO A 870 27.08 -34.02 -44.39
C PRO A 870 25.89 -34.08 -43.40
N PRO A 871 25.45 -32.94 -42.84
CA PRO A 871 24.35 -32.91 -41.90
C PRO A 871 23.04 -33.27 -42.60
N VAL A 872 22.22 -34.10 -41.96
CA VAL A 872 20.87 -34.43 -42.43
C VAL A 872 19.87 -33.50 -41.76
N ASP A 873 18.99 -32.92 -42.56
CA ASP A 873 17.85 -32.17 -42.04
C ASP A 873 16.78 -33.15 -41.56
N GLU A 874 16.67 -33.29 -40.25
CA GLU A 874 15.73 -34.21 -39.61
C GLU A 874 14.50 -33.48 -39.06
N LYS A 875 14.28 -32.21 -39.42
CA LYS A 875 13.16 -31.39 -38.95
C LYS A 875 11.81 -32.05 -39.19
N LYS A 876 11.56 -32.50 -40.43
CA LYS A 876 10.31 -33.17 -40.81
C LYS A 876 10.06 -34.42 -39.97
N LYS A 877 11.10 -35.23 -39.78
CA LYS A 877 11.02 -36.45 -38.97
C LYS A 877 10.66 -36.17 -37.51
N VAL A 878 11.25 -35.12 -36.90
CA VAL A 878 10.91 -34.73 -35.52
C VAL A 878 9.44 -34.33 -35.42
N ILE A 879 8.92 -33.57 -36.38
CA ILE A 879 7.51 -33.16 -36.40
C ILE A 879 6.60 -34.39 -36.54
N GLU A 880 6.91 -35.31 -37.45
CA GLU A 880 6.16 -36.56 -37.65
C GLU A 880 6.15 -37.45 -36.39
N ASP A 881 7.30 -37.58 -35.72
CA ASP A 881 7.42 -38.35 -34.48
C ASP A 881 6.57 -37.73 -33.36
N VAL A 882 6.61 -36.40 -33.20
CA VAL A 882 5.79 -35.66 -32.23
C VAL A 882 4.30 -35.81 -32.53
N ASP A 883 3.90 -35.69 -33.79
CA ASP A 883 2.50 -35.87 -34.19
C ASP A 883 1.99 -37.29 -33.95
N LYS A 884 2.87 -38.29 -34.02
CA LYS A 884 2.54 -39.68 -33.66
C LYS A 884 2.37 -39.82 -32.15
N ASP A 885 3.27 -39.24 -31.36
CA ASP A 885 3.22 -39.24 -29.89
C ASP A 885 1.98 -38.52 -29.36
N ARG A 886 1.59 -37.40 -29.98
CA ARG A 886 0.34 -36.67 -29.67
C ARG A 886 -0.90 -37.55 -29.79
N ARG A 887 -0.96 -38.47 -30.77
CA ARG A 887 -2.09 -39.41 -30.93
C ARG A 887 -2.20 -40.35 -29.73
N TYR A 888 -1.08 -40.90 -29.28
CA TYR A 888 -1.04 -41.78 -28.11
C TYR A 888 -1.34 -41.02 -26.82
N ALA A 889 -0.88 -39.76 -26.70
CA ALA A 889 -1.18 -38.90 -25.57
C ALA A 889 -2.69 -38.59 -25.48
N ILE A 890 -3.34 -38.29 -26.63
CA ILE A 890 -4.79 -38.08 -26.70
C ILE A 890 -5.54 -39.35 -26.27
N ASP A 891 -5.17 -40.52 -26.78
CA ASP A 891 -5.78 -41.79 -26.39
C ASP A 891 -5.69 -42.02 -24.88
N ALA A 892 -4.48 -41.91 -24.33
CA ALA A 892 -4.23 -42.11 -22.90
C ALA A 892 -5.01 -41.11 -22.04
N SER A 893 -5.17 -39.87 -22.51
CA SER A 893 -5.97 -38.84 -21.83
C SER A 893 -7.46 -39.20 -21.82
N ILE A 894 -8.03 -39.55 -22.98
CA ILE A 894 -9.43 -39.95 -23.11
C ILE A 894 -9.73 -41.16 -22.23
N VAL A 895 -8.91 -42.21 -22.31
CA VAL A 895 -9.08 -43.43 -21.52
C VAL A 895 -9.01 -43.14 -20.02
N ARG A 896 -8.09 -42.27 -19.57
CA ARG A 896 -7.97 -41.88 -18.16
C ARG A 896 -9.21 -41.14 -17.65
N ILE A 897 -9.72 -40.18 -18.43
CA ILE A 897 -10.94 -39.41 -18.09
C ILE A 897 -12.14 -40.36 -18.03
N MET A 898 -12.34 -41.17 -19.07
CA MET A 898 -13.48 -42.08 -19.16
C MET A 898 -13.43 -43.19 -18.12
N LYS A 899 -12.24 -43.71 -17.78
CA LYS A 899 -12.07 -44.68 -16.69
C LYS A 899 -12.52 -44.12 -15.34
N SER A 900 -12.29 -42.83 -15.10
CA SER A 900 -12.68 -42.14 -13.86
C SER A 900 -14.16 -41.75 -13.83
N ARG A 901 -14.68 -41.20 -14.93
CA ARG A 901 -16.07 -40.67 -14.99
C ARG A 901 -17.10 -41.75 -15.31
N LYS A 902 -16.69 -42.85 -15.93
CA LYS A 902 -17.49 -43.97 -16.46
C LYS A 902 -18.46 -43.60 -17.58
N VAL A 903 -19.16 -42.47 -17.45
CA VAL A 903 -20.09 -41.94 -18.44
C VAL A 903 -19.86 -40.44 -18.58
N LEU A 904 -19.71 -39.94 -19.80
CA LEU A 904 -19.46 -38.52 -20.04
C LEU A 904 -20.02 -38.06 -21.38
N GLY A 905 -20.54 -36.82 -21.43
CA GLY A 905 -21.01 -36.21 -22.67
C GLY A 905 -19.85 -35.80 -23.59
N HIS A 906 -20.08 -35.80 -24.90
CA HIS A 906 -19.07 -35.50 -25.91
C HIS A 906 -18.37 -34.14 -25.69
N GLN A 907 -19.14 -33.08 -25.47
CA GLN A 907 -18.57 -31.74 -25.25
C GLN A 907 -17.72 -31.68 -23.98
N GLN A 908 -18.17 -32.30 -22.89
CA GLN A 908 -17.43 -32.36 -21.62
C GLN A 908 -16.14 -33.16 -21.78
N LEU A 909 -16.19 -34.34 -22.43
CA LEU A 909 -15.02 -35.17 -22.68
C LEU A 909 -13.96 -34.43 -23.51
N VAL A 910 -14.41 -33.73 -24.56
CA VAL A 910 -13.50 -32.95 -25.41
C VAL A 910 -12.88 -31.79 -24.62
N MET A 911 -13.65 -31.05 -23.81
CA MET A 911 -13.11 -29.96 -22.99
C MET A 911 -12.12 -30.46 -21.93
N GLU A 912 -12.46 -31.51 -21.18
CA GLU A 912 -11.55 -32.10 -20.18
C GLU A 912 -10.26 -32.62 -20.83
N CYS A 913 -10.34 -33.19 -22.04
CA CYS A 913 -9.19 -33.64 -22.80
C CYS A 913 -8.29 -32.47 -23.25
N VAL A 914 -8.89 -31.38 -23.75
CA VAL A 914 -8.16 -30.14 -24.11
C VAL A 914 -7.47 -29.54 -22.89
N GLU A 915 -8.15 -29.47 -21.75
CA GLU A 915 -7.59 -28.94 -20.50
C GLU A 915 -6.40 -29.78 -20.00
N GLN A 916 -6.55 -31.11 -20.00
CA GLN A 916 -5.50 -32.02 -19.54
C GLN A 916 -4.25 -31.96 -20.45
N LEU A 917 -4.45 -31.90 -21.77
CA LEU A 917 -3.35 -31.87 -22.75
C LEU A 917 -2.75 -30.47 -22.96
N GLY A 918 -3.53 -29.41 -22.69
CA GLY A 918 -3.15 -28.01 -22.89
C GLY A 918 -1.90 -27.56 -22.13
N ARG A 919 -1.44 -28.35 -21.14
CA ARG A 919 -0.16 -28.14 -20.46
C ARG A 919 1.05 -28.43 -21.35
N MET A 920 0.90 -29.32 -22.33
CA MET A 920 1.97 -29.84 -23.20
C MET A 920 1.86 -29.37 -24.65
N PHE A 921 0.65 -29.44 -25.21
CA PHE A 921 0.36 -28.99 -26.58
C PHE A 921 -1.11 -28.61 -26.70
N LYS A 922 -1.45 -27.84 -27.74
CA LYS A 922 -2.85 -27.50 -28.05
C LYS A 922 -3.43 -28.57 -28.97
N PRO A 923 -4.26 -29.52 -28.47
CA PRO A 923 -4.81 -30.56 -29.32
C PRO A 923 -5.85 -29.99 -30.29
N ASP A 924 -5.82 -30.47 -31.54
CA ASP A 924 -6.87 -30.18 -32.51
C ASP A 924 -8.17 -30.94 -32.14
N PHE A 925 -9.28 -30.22 -32.08
CA PHE A 925 -10.61 -30.80 -31.88
C PHE A 925 -10.92 -31.93 -32.87
N LYS A 926 -10.49 -31.82 -34.13
CA LYS A 926 -10.69 -32.87 -35.13
C LYS A 926 -9.87 -34.13 -34.80
N ALA A 927 -8.66 -33.95 -34.28
CA ALA A 927 -7.81 -35.06 -33.84
C ALA A 927 -8.45 -35.81 -32.66
N ILE A 928 -8.95 -35.08 -31.65
CA ILE A 928 -9.64 -35.69 -30.50
C ILE A 928 -10.84 -36.51 -30.97
N LYS A 929 -11.70 -35.93 -31.82
CA LYS A 929 -12.87 -36.65 -32.38
C LYS A 929 -12.47 -37.94 -33.09
N LYS A 930 -11.45 -37.88 -33.95
CA LYS A 930 -10.94 -39.05 -34.65
C LYS A 930 -10.43 -40.13 -33.69
N ARG A 931 -9.78 -39.74 -32.59
CA ARG A 931 -9.30 -40.68 -31.56
C ARG A 931 -10.44 -41.28 -30.74
N ILE A 932 -11.52 -40.54 -30.46
CA ILE A 932 -12.71 -41.09 -29.81
C ILE A 932 -13.32 -42.21 -30.66
N GLU A 933 -13.53 -41.99 -31.97
CA GLU A 933 -14.05 -43.05 -32.84
C GLU A 933 -13.13 -44.28 -32.88
N ASP A 934 -11.81 -44.05 -32.93
CA ASP A 934 -10.81 -45.12 -32.90
C ASP A 934 -10.81 -45.91 -31.57
N LEU A 935 -11.09 -45.26 -30.44
CA LEU A 935 -11.26 -45.92 -29.15
C LEU A 935 -12.58 -46.68 -29.04
N ILE A 936 -13.64 -46.22 -29.71
CA ILE A 936 -14.90 -46.97 -29.83
C ILE A 936 -14.69 -48.25 -30.66
N THR A 937 -13.99 -48.15 -31.79
CA THR A 937 -13.67 -49.33 -32.62
C THR A 937 -12.75 -50.34 -31.93
N ARG A 938 -12.03 -49.92 -30.89
CA ARG A 938 -11.16 -50.77 -30.06
C ARG A 938 -11.83 -51.22 -28.76
N ASP A 939 -13.14 -51.04 -28.63
CA ASP A 939 -13.95 -51.43 -27.48
C ASP A 939 -13.52 -50.83 -26.13
N TYR A 940 -12.84 -49.68 -26.13
CA TYR A 940 -12.55 -48.92 -24.91
C TYR A 940 -13.76 -48.07 -24.46
N LEU A 941 -14.57 -47.64 -25.44
CA LEU A 941 -15.72 -46.76 -25.25
C LEU A 941 -16.90 -47.28 -26.07
N GLU A 942 -18.13 -47.05 -25.60
CA GLU A 942 -19.35 -47.21 -26.39
C GLU A 942 -20.17 -45.92 -26.41
N ARG A 943 -20.97 -45.74 -27.46
CA ARG A 943 -22.04 -44.74 -27.45
C ARG A 943 -23.23 -45.29 -26.69
N ASP A 944 -23.85 -44.44 -25.89
CA ASP A 944 -25.11 -44.76 -25.25
C ASP A 944 -26.19 -45.06 -26.30
N LYS A 945 -27.06 -46.03 -26.00
CA LYS A 945 -28.09 -46.52 -26.93
C LYS A 945 -29.19 -45.48 -27.16
N ASP A 946 -29.46 -44.64 -26.16
CA ASP A 946 -30.54 -43.66 -26.18
C ASP A 946 -30.02 -42.25 -26.55
N ASN A 947 -28.75 -41.95 -26.25
CA ASN A 947 -28.13 -40.65 -26.55
C ASN A 947 -26.74 -40.77 -27.20
N PRO A 948 -26.62 -40.55 -28.54
CA PRO A 948 -25.35 -40.63 -29.26
C PRO A 948 -24.27 -39.63 -28.82
N ASN A 949 -24.63 -38.60 -28.04
CA ASN A 949 -23.70 -37.63 -27.46
C ASN A 949 -23.13 -38.06 -26.11
N LEU A 950 -23.53 -39.21 -25.58
CA LEU A 950 -23.06 -39.76 -24.32
C LEU A 950 -22.18 -40.98 -24.60
N PHE A 951 -21.00 -41.02 -23.98
CA PHE A 951 -20.09 -42.15 -24.07
C PHE A 951 -20.02 -42.90 -22.75
N ARG A 952 -19.89 -44.22 -22.80
CA ARG A 952 -19.67 -45.10 -21.65
C ARG A 952 -18.32 -45.80 -21.78
N TYR A 953 -17.63 -46.01 -20.67
CA TYR A 953 -16.36 -46.71 -20.61
C TYR A 953 -16.55 -48.21 -20.42
N LEU A 954 -15.88 -49.03 -21.24
CA LEU A 954 -16.11 -50.48 -21.32
C LEU A 954 -15.03 -51.35 -20.65
N ALA A 955 -13.83 -50.82 -20.41
CA ALA A 955 -12.64 -51.60 -20.04
C ALA A 955 -12.28 -51.60 -18.54
#